data_AF-A0A1U6GLC1-F1
#
_entry.id   AF-A0A1U6GLC1-F1
#
_cell.length_a   1.000
_cell.length_b   1.000
_cell.length_c   1.000
_cell.angle_alpha   90.00
_cell.angle_beta   90.00
_cell.angle_gamma   90.00
#
_symmetry.space_group_name_H-M   'P 1'
#
loop_
_entity.id
_entity.type
_entity.pdbx_description
1 polymer ?
#
loop_
_entity_poly.entity_id
_entity_poly.type
_entity_poly.pdbx_seq_one_letter_code
_entity_poly.pdbx_strand_id
1 'polypeptide(L)'
;MPLHLAIHWHTGDTLLPNQTRHGFITEAVALGSNSGMAAYRIICEPTLSQLRLSSHNRRHHHLSLSELITQIISPYDMNVEIDERLSDDSNYHIQHSVQYNQTDLAYLTQYLALYGITGYYRHESDKHTLVLLPSDGEILRPDTNGIQSILSQNPANLADRQDRITAIRPRIAQHTQQSDLHRYDSRLMSTYTGSSSSEQPIDSSNSTHQRFLHSHSRFDDDSLDKLATRYQQNAQQRANLGSLTGNIRHLKLPSAHHIDGNPYLTDPVSLVSIHQHINNHIPADWLGIAAFDPITLQPNTDHENDDDNVHHVTACYLPFPHHYHIPYGEQLATLGQPHPSLTGLMSASIIDTDSSAITHDRNHRAHIRYHWQQEEGNEQSSHQSQDSAHWIPIASHLVADHMGQTHPLRHGQHVLIDFIGGDITHPIIIGSTHNGQGNSDAQHNSIVSDTDTLDATSPTWFINQSHAYPIDGIKTQSIDSSRTGEATKDSLINGYNQLMFDVHPDSPQINVYSSSFQSSLTIGHLYQHSDHTRGQARGQGISIETQAAANMQGSTGIHISSHQSGSQSKRHMSHDSHSKLQAADQHQQAYTQLAETHQPVGLEGSSKANNTAEQQTPFAQFSKDTNDITLSESGQWQKANLLIDSQRHLALLSGQHSQHTSTESTHSHATDNTHHHSQTQMNQLVAGNIHYYSNKAQTHTAAHGDVTIQAHQAQMRLDSEQVLRIHSRDSIEIIAPDTLTLKAAGSGIEISGGNVTFITPAQVGYKASKVDWGSGGGIGFPAVHLPTANLLENSEIINPLVKVFPHIFPPCHNILASIEKLDGSRFESCNELKFTSGMIAEKWLAANGKIYFIPQSDIAGNYTIFINNEPYSLSDDVFLSEQPKDIIQSTYDQLQVLNDMGAQYESEFGKGSSCDISLNTGLNRYSIILDYIESANWNRDDMNKLINIMQGVSIDFTEKY
;
A
#
# COMPACT_ATOMS: atom_id res chain seq x y z
N MET A 1 9.25 -18.53 60.25
CA MET A 1 9.54 -19.92 59.87
C MET A 1 8.23 -20.57 59.46
N PRO A 2 8.16 -21.26 58.32
CA PRO A 2 7.00 -22.07 58.00
C PRO A 2 6.82 -23.14 59.08
N LEU A 3 5.62 -23.23 59.64
CA LEU A 3 5.28 -24.18 60.70
C LEU A 3 4.81 -25.48 60.04
N HIS A 4 5.64 -26.51 60.12
CA HIS A 4 5.33 -27.86 59.65
C HIS A 4 4.96 -28.76 60.83
N LEU A 5 4.09 -29.75 60.59
CA LEU A 5 3.74 -30.77 61.58
C LEU A 5 3.96 -32.16 61.00
N ALA A 6 4.71 -32.99 61.71
CA ALA A 6 4.82 -34.42 61.46
C ALA A 6 4.14 -35.18 62.59
N ILE A 7 3.13 -35.99 62.23
CA ILE A 7 2.46 -36.91 63.14
C ILE A 7 3.06 -38.30 62.92
N HIS A 8 3.70 -38.83 63.96
CA HIS A 8 4.23 -40.18 63.97
C HIS A 8 3.29 -41.10 64.72
N TRP A 9 2.81 -42.12 64.02
CA TRP A 9 1.98 -43.16 64.56
C TRP A 9 2.81 -44.40 64.86
N HIS A 10 2.86 -44.75 66.14
CA HIS A 10 3.45 -46.00 66.59
C HIS A 10 2.35 -47.03 66.84
N THR A 11 2.35 -48.10 66.05
CA THR A 11 1.38 -49.19 66.16
C THR A 11 1.58 -50.05 67.42
N GLY A 12 2.76 -49.96 68.05
CA GLY A 12 3.15 -50.78 69.22
C GLY A 12 3.41 -52.25 68.90
N ASP A 13 3.08 -52.69 67.68
CA ASP A 13 3.31 -54.02 67.14
C ASP A 13 4.51 -53.97 66.19
N THR A 14 5.55 -54.74 66.49
CA THR A 14 6.77 -54.82 65.68
C THR A 14 6.54 -55.39 64.28
N LEU A 15 5.40 -56.05 64.05
CA LEU A 15 5.01 -56.62 62.76
C LEU A 15 4.26 -55.62 61.87
N LEU A 16 3.78 -54.50 62.43
CA LEU A 16 3.04 -53.48 61.69
C LEU A 16 3.89 -52.24 61.44
N PRO A 17 3.92 -51.68 60.22
CA PRO A 17 4.73 -50.51 59.91
C PRO A 17 4.20 -49.26 60.63
N ASN A 18 5.12 -48.49 61.23
CA ASN A 18 4.82 -47.13 61.71
C ASN A 18 4.33 -46.26 60.54
N GLN A 19 3.41 -45.34 60.84
CA GLN A 19 2.89 -44.37 59.86
C GLN A 19 3.41 -42.99 60.20
N THR A 20 3.81 -42.25 59.18
CA THR A 20 4.10 -40.82 59.31
C THR A 20 3.16 -40.05 58.41
N ARG A 21 2.62 -38.95 58.93
CA ARG A 21 1.86 -37.95 58.17
C ARG A 21 2.48 -36.59 58.43
N HIS A 22 3.13 -36.08 57.39
CA HIS A 22 3.72 -34.75 57.40
C HIS A 22 2.85 -33.80 56.58
N GLY A 23 2.63 -32.59 57.09
CA GLY A 23 1.84 -31.54 56.43
C GLY A 23 2.23 -30.14 56.87
N PHE A 24 1.73 -29.15 56.16
CA PHE A 24 1.89 -27.73 56.43
C PHE A 24 0.73 -27.23 57.30
N ILE A 25 1.00 -26.46 58.35
CA ILE A 25 -0.06 -25.91 59.21
C ILE A 25 -0.74 -24.75 58.50
N THR A 26 -2.01 -24.90 58.13
CA THR A 26 -2.81 -23.86 57.46
C THR A 26 -3.72 -23.10 58.42
N GLU A 27 -4.07 -23.68 59.56
CA GLU A 27 -4.83 -23.02 60.62
C GLU A 27 -4.37 -23.50 61.99
N ALA A 28 -4.29 -22.57 62.96
CA ALA A 28 -4.12 -22.89 64.37
C ALA A 28 -5.04 -21.99 65.21
N VAL A 29 -5.94 -22.59 66.00
CA VAL A 29 -6.91 -21.88 66.85
C VAL A 29 -6.75 -22.32 68.29
N ALA A 30 -6.61 -21.37 69.21
CA ALA A 30 -6.69 -21.65 70.64
C ALA A 30 -8.16 -21.77 71.06
N LEU A 31 -8.54 -22.94 71.60
CA LEU A 31 -9.92 -23.25 71.97
C LEU A 31 -10.24 -22.93 73.44
N GLY A 32 -9.23 -22.61 74.25
CA GLY A 32 -9.38 -22.25 75.66
C GLY A 32 -8.35 -22.94 76.56
N SER A 33 -8.32 -22.57 77.85
CA SER A 33 -7.46 -23.15 78.87
C SER A 33 -8.14 -23.13 80.24
N ASN A 34 -7.86 -24.14 81.06
CA ASN A 34 -8.42 -24.28 82.41
C ASN A 34 -7.33 -24.26 83.51
N SER A 35 -6.24 -23.51 83.31
CA SER A 35 -5.11 -23.37 84.25
C SER A 35 -4.22 -24.61 84.45
N GLY A 36 -4.62 -25.79 83.93
CA GLY A 36 -3.80 -27.01 83.90
C GLY A 36 -3.44 -27.49 82.49
N MET A 37 -4.32 -27.24 81.52
CA MET A 37 -4.11 -27.57 80.10
C MET A 37 -4.61 -26.44 79.19
N ALA A 38 -4.10 -26.40 77.96
CA ALA A 38 -4.57 -25.51 76.89
C ALA A 38 -4.95 -26.35 75.67
N ALA A 39 -6.11 -26.08 75.09
CA ALA A 39 -6.62 -26.78 73.93
C ALA A 39 -6.36 -25.97 72.66
N TYR A 40 -5.89 -26.65 71.62
CA TYR A 40 -5.64 -26.07 70.30
C TYR A 40 -6.26 -26.95 69.21
N ARG A 41 -6.82 -26.31 68.17
CA ARG A 41 -7.11 -26.95 66.89
C ARG A 41 -6.01 -26.58 65.91
N ILE A 42 -5.46 -27.58 65.23
CA ILE A 42 -4.45 -27.39 64.19
C ILE A 42 -4.96 -28.09 62.93
N ILE A 43 -5.09 -27.36 61.83
CA ILE A 43 -5.38 -27.90 60.51
C ILE A 43 -4.07 -28.00 59.76
N CYS A 44 -3.74 -29.22 59.33
CA CYS A 44 -2.56 -29.49 58.52
C CYS A 44 -3.00 -29.99 57.13
N GLU A 45 -2.49 -29.35 56.10
CA GLU A 45 -2.77 -29.68 54.70
C GLU A 45 -1.46 -29.91 53.94
N PRO A 46 -1.48 -30.66 52.83
CA PRO A 46 -0.31 -30.75 51.95
C PRO A 46 0.03 -29.37 51.37
N THR A 47 1.30 -29.13 51.01
CA THR A 47 1.77 -27.82 50.52
C THR A 47 1.04 -27.38 49.25
N LEU A 48 0.50 -28.31 48.46
CA LEU A 48 -0.35 -28.02 47.30
C LEU A 48 -1.58 -27.16 47.65
N SER A 49 -2.07 -27.21 48.90
CA SER A 49 -3.17 -26.36 49.36
C SER A 49 -2.84 -24.87 49.32
N GLN A 50 -1.56 -24.48 49.38
CA GLN A 50 -1.12 -23.08 49.33
C GLN A 50 -1.49 -22.40 48.01
N LEU A 51 -1.56 -23.16 46.91
CA LEU A 51 -1.90 -22.65 45.58
C LEU A 51 -3.35 -22.11 45.51
N ARG A 52 -4.19 -22.38 46.51
CA ARG A 52 -5.54 -21.80 46.58
C ARG A 52 -5.55 -20.33 47.02
N LEU A 53 -4.45 -19.86 47.60
CA LEU A 53 -4.33 -18.51 48.18
C LEU A 53 -3.89 -17.47 47.15
N SER A 54 -3.36 -17.91 46.01
CA SER A 54 -2.89 -17.03 44.93
C SER A 54 -3.68 -17.30 43.66
N SER A 55 -3.98 -16.22 42.93
CA SER A 55 -4.56 -16.26 41.59
C SER A 55 -3.74 -15.38 40.66
N HIS A 56 -3.55 -15.83 39.43
CA HIS A 56 -2.78 -15.09 38.43
C HIS A 56 -3.53 -15.02 37.10
N ASN A 57 -3.13 -14.04 36.29
CA ASN A 57 -3.50 -13.95 34.88
C ASN A 57 -2.25 -14.25 34.06
N ARG A 58 -2.16 -15.45 33.49
CA ARG A 58 -0.97 -15.95 32.78
C ARG A 58 -1.39 -16.61 31.48
N ARG A 59 -0.47 -16.60 30.53
CA ARG A 59 -0.64 -17.29 29.25
C ARG A 59 0.61 -18.09 28.97
N HIS A 60 0.45 -19.35 28.58
CA HIS A 60 1.54 -20.24 28.25
C HIS A 60 1.34 -20.82 26.85
N HIS A 61 2.44 -20.96 26.09
CA HIS A 61 2.47 -21.55 24.75
C HIS A 61 3.53 -22.61 24.67
N HIS A 62 3.26 -23.63 23.86
CA HIS A 62 4.23 -24.65 23.48
C HIS A 62 5.01 -25.23 24.68
N LEU A 63 4.32 -25.53 25.78
CA LEU A 63 4.90 -26.17 26.95
C LEU A 63 4.47 -27.63 27.04
N SER A 64 5.35 -28.48 27.54
CA SER A 64 4.96 -29.78 28.10
C SER A 64 4.16 -29.58 29.40
N LEU A 65 3.38 -30.59 29.77
CA LEU A 65 2.66 -30.58 31.04
C LEU A 65 3.63 -30.52 32.24
N SER A 66 4.78 -31.19 32.15
CA SER A 66 5.85 -31.12 33.16
C SER A 66 6.38 -29.70 33.37
N GLU A 67 6.61 -28.95 32.29
CA GLU A 67 7.03 -27.54 32.36
C GLU A 67 5.94 -26.67 32.97
N LEU A 68 4.67 -26.84 32.58
CA LEU A 68 3.56 -26.09 33.17
C LEU A 68 3.47 -26.35 34.69
N ILE A 69 3.52 -27.61 35.11
CA ILE A 69 3.51 -28.00 36.52
C ILE A 69 4.67 -27.31 37.25
N THR A 70 5.88 -27.38 36.70
CA THR A 70 7.08 -26.78 37.30
C THR A 70 6.97 -25.26 37.43
N GLN A 71 6.44 -24.57 36.41
CA GLN A 71 6.23 -23.12 36.44
C GLN A 71 5.23 -22.69 37.52
N ILE A 72 4.15 -23.45 37.71
CA ILE A 72 3.13 -23.14 38.73
C ILE A 72 3.65 -23.45 40.14
N ILE A 73 4.39 -24.55 40.31
CA ILE A 73 4.79 -25.09 41.62
C ILE A 73 6.07 -24.42 42.17
N SER A 74 7.03 -24.06 41.31
CA SER A 74 8.34 -23.55 41.71
C SER A 74 8.32 -22.35 42.68
N PRO A 75 7.37 -21.38 42.62
CA PRO A 75 7.35 -20.26 43.57
C PRO A 75 7.02 -20.67 45.02
N TYR A 76 6.53 -21.90 45.25
CA TYR A 76 6.00 -22.36 46.53
C TYR A 76 6.91 -23.33 47.30
N ASP A 77 8.13 -23.58 46.82
CA ASP A 77 9.13 -24.48 47.45
C ASP A 77 8.57 -25.87 47.82
N MET A 78 7.83 -26.46 46.88
CA MET A 78 7.16 -27.75 47.07
C MET A 78 8.02 -28.92 46.58
N ASN A 79 8.05 -30.00 47.36
CA ASN A 79 8.63 -31.26 46.92
C ASN A 79 7.66 -31.96 45.95
N VAL A 80 8.03 -32.04 44.67
CA VAL A 80 7.27 -32.74 43.63
C VAL A 80 8.19 -33.69 42.86
N GLU A 81 7.68 -34.89 42.56
CA GLU A 81 8.28 -35.87 41.65
C GLU A 81 7.35 -36.01 40.44
N ILE A 82 7.87 -35.70 39.25
CA ILE A 82 7.14 -35.74 37.98
C ILE A 82 7.74 -36.85 37.14
N ASP A 83 6.92 -37.77 36.64
CA ASP A 83 7.35 -38.83 35.72
C ASP A 83 7.89 -38.23 34.40
N GLU A 84 9.03 -38.73 33.92
CA GLU A 84 9.71 -38.22 32.72
C GLU A 84 8.83 -38.25 31.45
N ARG A 85 7.87 -39.17 31.37
CA ARG A 85 6.93 -39.26 30.23
C ARG A 85 6.06 -38.00 30.07
N LEU A 86 5.91 -37.20 31.12
CA LEU A 86 5.14 -35.94 31.09
C LEU A 86 5.91 -34.77 30.45
N SER A 87 7.20 -34.96 30.16
CA SER A 87 8.08 -33.91 29.60
C SER A 87 8.17 -33.96 28.07
N ASP A 88 8.32 -35.16 27.46
CA ASP A 88 8.68 -35.29 26.03
C ASP A 88 7.62 -35.97 25.15
N ASP A 89 6.50 -36.43 25.71
CA ASP A 89 5.44 -37.07 24.91
C ASP A 89 4.51 -36.03 24.26
N SER A 90 4.31 -36.17 22.95
CA SER A 90 3.29 -35.45 22.17
C SER A 90 1.88 -35.46 22.81
N ASN A 91 1.54 -36.49 23.57
CA ASN A 91 0.26 -36.63 24.29
C ASN A 91 0.07 -35.63 25.43
N TYR A 92 1.15 -35.06 25.97
CA TYR A 92 1.14 -34.14 27.12
C TYR A 92 1.63 -32.73 26.75
N HIS A 93 1.61 -32.38 25.45
CA HIS A 93 2.00 -31.06 24.98
C HIS A 93 0.82 -30.08 24.96
N ILE A 94 1.05 -28.89 25.50
CA ILE A 94 0.10 -27.79 25.62
C ILE A 94 0.45 -26.72 24.59
N GLN A 95 -0.36 -26.66 23.53
CA GLN A 95 -0.20 -25.67 22.46
C GLN A 95 -0.47 -24.25 22.95
N HIS A 96 -1.58 -24.07 23.69
CA HIS A 96 -1.99 -22.79 24.23
C HIS A 96 -2.80 -23.03 25.51
N SER A 97 -2.55 -22.21 26.52
CA SER A 97 -3.31 -22.20 27.76
C SER A 97 -3.35 -20.82 28.38
N VAL A 98 -4.46 -20.51 29.05
CA VAL A 98 -4.67 -19.23 29.72
C VAL A 98 -5.19 -19.50 31.12
N GLN A 99 -4.49 -18.95 32.12
CA GLN A 99 -4.99 -18.80 33.47
C GLN A 99 -5.59 -17.40 33.58
N TYR A 100 -6.88 -17.27 33.91
CA TYR A 100 -7.54 -15.97 34.01
C TYR A 100 -8.48 -15.92 35.21
N ASN A 101 -8.21 -15.06 36.19
CA ASN A 101 -8.97 -14.94 37.44
C ASN A 101 -9.20 -16.31 38.13
N GLN A 102 -8.23 -17.22 37.99
CA GLN A 102 -8.28 -18.58 38.51
C GLN A 102 -7.10 -18.78 39.48
N THR A 103 -7.34 -19.47 40.59
CA THR A 103 -6.26 -19.80 41.53
C THR A 103 -5.28 -20.77 40.89
N ASP A 104 -4.02 -20.75 41.33
CA ASP A 104 -2.99 -21.66 40.82
C ASP A 104 -3.41 -23.13 41.02
N LEU A 105 -4.14 -23.42 42.10
CA LEU A 105 -4.65 -24.77 42.39
C LEU A 105 -5.73 -25.19 41.39
N ALA A 106 -6.71 -24.31 41.12
CA ALA A 106 -7.78 -24.62 40.19
C ALA A 106 -7.25 -24.79 38.76
N TYR A 107 -6.31 -23.95 38.34
CA TYR A 107 -5.67 -24.03 37.03
C TYR A 107 -4.84 -25.32 36.88
N LEU A 108 -3.99 -25.64 37.86
CA LEU A 108 -3.20 -26.87 37.85
C LEU A 108 -4.09 -28.11 37.84
N THR A 109 -5.08 -28.19 38.72
CA THR A 109 -5.97 -29.37 38.82
C THR A 109 -6.83 -29.58 37.58
N GLN A 110 -7.21 -28.50 36.87
CA GLN A 110 -7.88 -28.59 35.57
C GLN A 110 -7.01 -29.29 34.53
N TYR A 111 -5.74 -28.93 34.41
CA TYR A 111 -4.83 -29.56 33.44
C TYR A 111 -4.41 -30.98 33.85
N LEU A 112 -4.22 -31.24 35.15
CA LEU A 112 -4.01 -32.60 35.65
C LEU A 112 -5.22 -33.50 35.32
N ALA A 113 -6.45 -33.02 35.50
CA ALA A 113 -7.66 -33.74 35.13
C ALA A 113 -7.76 -33.94 33.61
N LEU A 114 -7.52 -32.89 32.81
CA LEU A 114 -7.59 -32.92 31.34
C LEU A 114 -6.72 -34.02 30.74
N TYR A 115 -5.49 -34.16 31.23
CA TYR A 115 -4.54 -35.16 30.79
C TYR A 115 -4.60 -36.48 31.58
N GLY A 116 -5.44 -36.58 32.61
CA GLY A 116 -5.63 -37.80 33.41
C GLY A 116 -4.44 -38.14 34.31
N ILE A 117 -3.72 -37.13 34.79
CA ILE A 117 -2.57 -37.32 35.66
C ILE A 117 -3.05 -37.83 37.01
N THR A 118 -2.52 -38.97 37.43
CA THR A 118 -2.73 -39.47 38.77
C THR A 118 -1.62 -39.03 39.71
N GLY A 119 -1.89 -38.94 41.00
CA GLY A 119 -0.88 -38.59 41.98
C GLY A 119 -1.22 -38.98 43.40
N TYR A 120 -0.19 -38.99 44.24
CA TYR A 120 -0.29 -39.29 45.66
C TYR A 120 0.83 -38.61 46.46
N TYR A 121 0.68 -38.58 47.78
CA TYR A 121 1.70 -38.04 48.68
C TYR A 121 2.53 -39.14 49.32
N ARG A 122 3.84 -39.04 49.18
CA ARG A 122 4.80 -39.80 49.98
C ARG A 122 5.19 -38.96 51.21
N HIS A 123 4.87 -39.45 52.40
CA HIS A 123 5.19 -38.76 53.66
C HIS A 123 6.46 -39.33 54.28
N GLU A 124 7.38 -38.44 54.62
CA GLU A 124 8.62 -38.70 55.36
C GLU A 124 8.57 -37.92 56.69
N SER A 125 9.58 -38.06 57.56
CA SER A 125 9.57 -37.42 58.89
C SER A 125 9.65 -35.89 58.84
N ASP A 126 10.29 -35.34 57.83
CA ASP A 126 10.63 -33.92 57.67
C ASP A 126 10.03 -33.29 56.41
N LYS A 127 9.47 -34.08 55.51
CA LYS A 127 8.87 -33.62 54.26
C LYS A 127 7.72 -34.50 53.79
N HIS A 128 6.97 -33.99 52.83
CA HIS A 128 6.05 -34.79 52.03
C HIS A 128 6.25 -34.43 50.57
N THR A 129 6.27 -35.43 49.69
CA THR A 129 6.50 -35.28 48.25
C THR A 129 5.24 -35.64 47.49
N LEU A 130 4.79 -34.75 46.60
CA LEU A 130 3.72 -35.04 45.64
C LEU A 130 4.33 -35.83 44.47
N VAL A 131 3.88 -37.06 44.25
CA VAL A 131 4.29 -37.88 43.10
C VAL A 131 3.20 -37.80 42.05
N LEU A 132 3.54 -37.41 40.82
CA LEU A 132 2.63 -37.29 39.68
C LEU A 132 3.02 -38.28 38.58
N LEU A 133 2.03 -39.04 38.10
CA LEU A 133 2.19 -40.11 37.12
C LEU A 133 1.16 -39.95 35.99
N PRO A 134 1.51 -40.27 34.73
CA PRO A 134 0.56 -40.29 33.63
C PRO A 134 -0.54 -41.35 33.82
N SER A 135 -1.62 -41.25 33.03
CA SER A 135 -2.76 -42.18 33.12
C SER A 135 -2.40 -43.64 32.82
N ASP A 136 -1.38 -43.87 31.99
CA ASP A 136 -0.82 -45.20 31.68
C ASP A 136 0.34 -45.59 32.63
N GLY A 137 0.68 -44.72 33.58
CA GLY A 137 1.70 -44.92 34.59
C GLY A 137 1.23 -45.71 35.81
N GLU A 138 0.03 -46.30 35.75
CA GLU A 138 -0.56 -47.04 36.86
C GLU A 138 0.36 -48.15 37.38
N ILE A 139 1.15 -48.80 36.52
CA ILE A 139 2.10 -49.84 36.92
C ILE A 139 3.19 -49.34 37.89
N LEU A 140 3.48 -48.03 37.92
CA LEU A 140 4.47 -47.46 38.84
C LEU A 140 3.87 -47.14 40.21
N ARG A 141 2.55 -47.26 40.36
CA ARG A 141 1.92 -46.97 41.64
C ARG A 141 2.14 -48.10 42.66
N PRO A 142 2.27 -47.76 43.95
CA PRO A 142 2.43 -48.74 45.02
C PRO A 142 1.29 -49.77 45.17
N ASP A 143 0.07 -49.46 44.73
CA ASP A 143 -1.11 -50.34 44.78
C ASP A 143 -1.17 -51.35 43.63
N THR A 144 -0.38 -51.17 42.57
CA THR A 144 -0.37 -52.05 41.39
C THR A 144 0.76 -53.08 41.45
N ASN A 145 1.85 -52.76 42.17
CA ASN A 145 3.07 -53.58 42.25
C ASN A 145 3.05 -54.67 43.34
N GLY A 146 1.99 -54.79 44.14
CA GLY A 146 1.83 -55.88 45.10
C GLY A 146 0.77 -55.62 46.18
N ILE A 147 0.20 -56.71 46.71
CA ILE A 147 -0.73 -56.67 47.86
C ILE A 147 0.07 -56.28 49.11
N GLN A 148 -0.23 -55.13 49.72
CA GLN A 148 0.48 -54.63 50.90
C GLN A 148 0.15 -55.39 52.19
N SER A 149 -1.11 -55.82 52.37
CA SER A 149 -1.51 -56.66 53.50
C SER A 149 -2.82 -57.40 53.26
N ILE A 150 -3.06 -58.44 54.06
CA ILE A 150 -4.35 -59.13 54.18
C ILE A 150 -5.08 -58.52 55.37
N LEU A 151 -6.29 -58.00 55.12
CA LEU A 151 -7.15 -57.39 56.14
C LEU A 151 -8.25 -58.38 56.52
N SER A 152 -8.28 -58.80 57.78
CA SER A 152 -9.32 -59.70 58.28
C SER A 152 -10.62 -58.93 58.58
N GLN A 153 -11.74 -59.41 58.04
CA GLN A 153 -13.06 -58.92 58.41
C GLN A 153 -13.65 -59.72 59.58
N ASN A 154 -13.90 -59.06 60.71
CA ASN A 154 -14.52 -59.65 61.89
C ASN A 154 -15.58 -58.72 62.49
N PRO A 155 -16.74 -59.23 62.95
CA PRO A 155 -17.78 -58.41 63.55
C PRO A 155 -17.28 -57.70 64.81
N ALA A 156 -17.82 -56.50 65.07
CA ALA A 156 -17.40 -55.62 66.16
C ALA A 156 -17.44 -56.28 67.56
N ASN A 157 -18.29 -57.30 67.75
CA ASN A 157 -18.56 -57.96 69.02
C ASN A 157 -17.44 -58.91 69.51
N LEU A 158 -16.40 -59.15 68.71
CA LEU A 158 -15.23 -59.94 69.11
C LEU A 158 -14.24 -59.05 69.86
N ALA A 159 -13.97 -59.37 71.13
CA ALA A 159 -13.00 -58.67 71.98
C ALA A 159 -11.54 -59.02 71.60
N ASP A 160 -11.17 -58.79 70.34
CA ASP A 160 -9.81 -59.00 69.83
C ASP A 160 -9.05 -57.67 69.72
N ARG A 161 -7.76 -57.65 70.07
CA ARG A 161 -6.88 -56.47 70.05
C ARG A 161 -6.21 -56.21 68.68
N GLN A 162 -6.55 -57.01 67.67
CA GLN A 162 -5.98 -56.95 66.33
C GLN A 162 -6.66 -55.90 65.44
N ASP A 163 -5.91 -55.39 64.45
CA ASP A 163 -6.43 -54.54 63.37
C ASP A 163 -7.39 -55.34 62.50
N ARG A 164 -8.66 -54.93 62.43
CA ARG A 164 -9.71 -55.63 61.68
C ARG A 164 -10.64 -54.66 60.94
N ILE A 165 -11.27 -55.18 59.90
CA ILE A 165 -12.41 -54.54 59.27
C ILE A 165 -13.67 -54.97 60.03
N THR A 166 -14.44 -54.00 60.51
CA THR A 166 -15.70 -54.23 61.23
C THR A 166 -16.92 -54.18 60.32
N ALA A 167 -16.85 -53.38 59.25
CA ALA A 167 -17.92 -53.25 58.26
C ALA A 167 -17.35 -52.94 56.87
N ILE A 168 -17.99 -53.50 55.85
CA ILE A 168 -17.70 -53.24 54.44
C ILE A 168 -19.01 -52.96 53.72
N ARG A 169 -18.99 -51.93 52.87
CA ARG A 169 -20.12 -51.47 52.08
C ARG A 169 -19.66 -51.38 50.63
N PRO A 170 -19.76 -52.48 49.85
CA PRO A 170 -19.60 -52.42 48.42
C PRO A 170 -20.67 -51.51 47.81
N ARG A 171 -20.31 -50.77 46.77
CA ARG A 171 -21.23 -49.89 46.05
C ARG A 171 -21.16 -50.20 44.57
N ILE A 172 -22.33 -50.31 43.96
CA ILE A 172 -22.52 -50.31 42.51
C ILE A 172 -23.66 -49.34 42.27
N ALA A 173 -23.45 -48.37 41.38
CA ALA A 173 -24.45 -47.37 41.03
C ALA A 173 -24.57 -47.26 39.51
N GLN A 174 -25.72 -46.82 39.01
CA GLN A 174 -25.85 -46.48 37.59
C GLN A 174 -24.89 -45.34 37.23
N HIS A 175 -24.26 -45.43 36.07
CA HIS A 175 -23.38 -44.43 35.51
C HIS A 175 -23.51 -44.38 34.00
N THR A 176 -22.93 -43.33 33.40
CA THR A 176 -22.80 -43.18 31.95
C THR A 176 -22.14 -44.41 31.32
N GLN A 177 -22.82 -45.00 30.33
CA GLN A 177 -22.39 -46.20 29.62
C GLN A 177 -21.56 -45.89 28.38
N GLN A 178 -21.82 -44.75 27.73
CA GLN A 178 -21.07 -44.27 26.58
C GLN A 178 -20.75 -42.79 26.73
N SER A 179 -19.51 -42.39 26.44
CA SER A 179 -19.09 -40.98 26.41
C SER A 179 -18.63 -40.62 25.00
N ASP A 180 -19.30 -39.67 24.37
CA ASP A 180 -18.96 -39.13 23.06
C ASP A 180 -18.51 -37.67 23.20
N LEU A 181 -17.30 -37.37 22.73
CA LEU A 181 -16.76 -36.02 22.70
C LEU A 181 -16.61 -35.58 21.26
N HIS A 182 -17.09 -34.38 20.95
CA HIS A 182 -17.01 -33.78 19.62
C HIS A 182 -16.14 -32.52 19.67
N ARG A 183 -15.36 -32.29 18.62
CA ARG A 183 -14.56 -31.07 18.43
C ARG A 183 -14.63 -30.63 16.97
N TYR A 184 -14.75 -29.33 16.73
CA TYR A 184 -14.64 -28.78 15.38
C TYR A 184 -13.25 -28.19 15.15
N ASP A 185 -12.58 -28.59 14.07
CA ASP A 185 -11.33 -27.96 13.63
C ASP A 185 -11.62 -27.01 12.46
N SER A 186 -11.56 -25.71 12.72
CA SER A 186 -11.82 -24.68 11.73
C SER A 186 -10.80 -24.67 10.58
N ARG A 187 -9.59 -25.21 10.78
CA ARG A 187 -8.54 -25.25 9.74
C ARG A 187 -8.78 -26.36 8.72
N LEU A 188 -9.35 -27.47 9.17
CA LEU A 188 -9.67 -28.64 8.33
C LEU A 188 -11.16 -28.68 7.96
N MET A 189 -11.96 -27.76 8.50
CA MET A 189 -13.41 -27.66 8.32
C MET A 189 -14.13 -28.99 8.62
N SER A 190 -13.67 -29.71 9.65
CA SER A 190 -14.14 -31.05 9.99
C SER A 190 -14.52 -31.13 11.47
N THR A 191 -15.48 -32.03 11.76
CA THR A 191 -15.81 -32.42 13.14
C THR A 191 -15.16 -33.75 13.45
N TYR A 192 -14.38 -33.77 14.51
CA TYR A 192 -13.75 -34.96 15.08
C TYR A 192 -14.59 -35.48 16.23
N THR A 193 -14.65 -36.79 16.38
CA THR A 193 -15.43 -37.46 17.43
C THR A 193 -14.55 -38.50 18.10
N GLY A 194 -14.40 -38.36 19.41
CA GLY A 194 -13.83 -39.40 20.25
C GLY A 194 -14.94 -40.10 21.02
N SER A 195 -14.85 -41.41 21.21
CA SER A 195 -15.91 -42.20 21.83
C SER A 195 -15.34 -43.30 22.71
N SER A 196 -15.94 -43.49 23.89
CA SER A 196 -15.57 -44.56 24.80
C SER A 196 -16.79 -45.19 25.46
N SER A 197 -16.76 -46.50 25.65
CA SER A 197 -17.84 -47.29 26.23
C SER A 197 -17.39 -47.92 27.53
N SER A 198 -18.33 -48.15 28.46
CA SER A 198 -17.99 -48.73 29.74
C SER A 198 -17.58 -50.20 29.66
N GLU A 199 -16.57 -50.53 30.45
CA GLU A 199 -16.13 -51.90 30.68
C GLU A 199 -17.10 -52.70 31.55
N GLN A 200 -17.97 -52.03 32.31
CA GLN A 200 -18.95 -52.66 33.20
C GLN A 200 -20.36 -52.13 32.92
N PRO A 201 -21.00 -52.62 31.85
CA PRO A 201 -22.35 -52.19 31.52
C PRO A 201 -23.38 -52.67 32.56
N ILE A 202 -24.12 -51.72 33.12
CA ILE A 202 -25.21 -51.98 34.07
C ILE A 202 -26.52 -51.79 33.30
N ASP A 203 -27.15 -52.92 32.95
CA ASP A 203 -28.43 -53.02 32.22
C ASP A 203 -28.40 -52.54 30.74
N SER A 204 -29.43 -52.91 29.97
CA SER A 204 -29.58 -52.64 28.52
C SER A 204 -29.89 -51.17 28.16
N SER A 205 -29.84 -50.25 29.12
CA SER A 205 -30.14 -48.83 28.91
C SER A 205 -28.93 -48.07 28.35
N ASN A 206 -29.09 -47.47 27.17
CA ASN A 206 -28.08 -46.62 26.53
C ASN A 206 -28.00 -45.23 27.21
N SER A 207 -27.38 -45.13 28.39
CA SER A 207 -27.06 -43.81 28.97
C SER A 207 -25.79 -43.26 28.32
N THR A 208 -25.94 -42.27 27.46
CA THR A 208 -24.84 -41.64 26.72
C THR A 208 -24.59 -40.22 27.26
N HIS A 209 -23.33 -39.87 27.48
CA HIS A 209 -22.87 -38.51 27.78
C HIS A 209 -22.23 -37.94 26.53
N GLN A 210 -22.80 -36.86 25.99
CA GLN A 210 -22.27 -36.20 24.81
C GLN A 210 -21.80 -34.80 25.16
N ARG A 211 -20.64 -34.40 24.65
CA ARG A 211 -20.09 -33.05 24.87
C ARG A 211 -19.40 -32.52 23.63
N PHE A 212 -19.64 -31.25 23.34
CA PHE A 212 -18.93 -30.52 22.30
C PHE A 212 -17.87 -29.61 22.94
N LEU A 213 -16.62 -29.76 22.49
CA LEU A 213 -15.48 -28.98 22.92
C LEU A 213 -15.12 -27.99 21.81
N HIS A 214 -15.04 -26.71 22.18
CA HIS A 214 -14.60 -25.67 21.26
C HIS A 214 -13.07 -25.63 21.10
N SER A 215 -12.32 -26.51 21.78
CA SER A 215 -10.86 -26.41 22.01
C SER A 215 -9.94 -26.42 20.75
N HIS A 216 -8.86 -25.63 20.80
CA HIS A 216 -7.79 -25.43 19.81
C HIS A 216 -6.50 -26.11 20.26
N SER A 217 -6.42 -26.56 21.53
CA SER A 217 -5.42 -27.53 21.92
C SER A 217 -5.61 -28.73 21.00
N ARG A 218 -4.57 -29.05 20.22
CA ARG A 218 -4.59 -30.09 19.21
C ARG A 218 -4.82 -31.44 19.88
N PHE A 219 -6.07 -31.76 20.17
CA PHE A 219 -6.54 -33.13 20.35
C PHE A 219 -6.75 -33.64 18.93
N ASP A 220 -5.80 -34.46 18.47
CA ASP A 220 -6.09 -35.37 17.37
C ASP A 220 -7.11 -36.43 17.81
N ASP A 221 -7.52 -37.30 16.89
CA ASP A 221 -8.54 -38.32 17.16
C ASP A 221 -8.15 -39.20 18.34
N ASP A 222 -6.88 -39.62 18.40
CA ASP A 222 -6.35 -40.45 19.48
C ASP A 222 -6.42 -39.73 20.85
N SER A 223 -6.04 -38.45 20.90
CA SER A 223 -6.11 -37.70 22.15
C SER A 223 -7.55 -37.40 22.60
N LEU A 224 -8.50 -37.27 21.66
CA LEU A 224 -9.92 -37.09 21.95
C LEU A 224 -10.57 -38.39 22.44
N ASP A 225 -10.21 -39.55 21.88
CA ASP A 225 -10.60 -40.88 22.36
C ASP A 225 -10.07 -41.15 23.77
N LYS A 226 -8.81 -40.80 24.03
CA LYS A 226 -8.21 -40.86 25.36
C LYS A 226 -8.98 -39.98 26.36
N LEU A 227 -9.39 -38.78 25.96
CA LEU A 227 -10.21 -37.92 26.81
C LEU A 227 -11.61 -38.53 27.05
N ALA A 228 -12.28 -39.04 26.03
CA ALA A 228 -13.57 -39.71 26.15
C ALA A 228 -13.50 -40.90 27.11
N THR A 229 -12.40 -41.66 27.04
CA THR A 229 -12.08 -42.77 27.95
C THR A 229 -11.94 -42.29 29.39
N ARG A 230 -11.28 -41.16 29.64
CA ARG A 230 -11.18 -40.59 31.00
C ARG A 230 -12.53 -40.19 31.58
N TYR A 231 -13.42 -39.58 30.79
CA TYR A 231 -14.78 -39.27 31.25
C TYR A 231 -15.56 -40.54 31.61
N GLN A 232 -15.48 -41.56 30.75
CA GLN A 232 -16.12 -42.84 30.97
C GLN A 232 -15.58 -43.51 32.25
N GLN A 233 -14.25 -43.64 32.37
CA GLN A 233 -13.58 -44.26 33.51
C GLN A 233 -13.87 -43.50 34.81
N ASN A 234 -13.93 -42.17 34.79
CA ASN A 234 -14.26 -41.39 35.98
C ASN A 234 -15.70 -41.63 36.46
N ALA A 235 -16.66 -41.68 35.53
CA ALA A 235 -18.05 -41.99 35.85
C ALA A 235 -18.17 -43.40 36.47
N GLN A 236 -17.46 -44.38 35.89
CA GLN A 236 -17.42 -45.76 36.41
C GLN A 236 -16.74 -45.84 37.78
N GLN A 237 -15.60 -45.17 37.96
CA GLN A 237 -14.88 -45.10 39.25
C GLN A 237 -15.80 -44.58 40.36
N ARG A 238 -16.52 -43.48 40.13
CA ARG A 238 -17.42 -42.88 41.13
C ARG A 238 -18.61 -43.79 41.46
N ALA A 239 -19.07 -44.60 40.51
CA ALA A 239 -20.16 -45.54 40.70
C ALA A 239 -19.75 -46.78 41.51
N ASN A 240 -18.49 -47.19 41.40
CA ASN A 240 -17.93 -48.39 42.03
C ASN A 240 -17.19 -48.12 43.35
N LEU A 241 -17.22 -46.88 43.85
CA LEU A 241 -16.51 -46.48 45.07
C LEU A 241 -17.16 -47.11 46.32
N GLY A 242 -16.56 -48.19 46.82
CA GLY A 242 -16.95 -48.87 48.05
C GLY A 242 -16.33 -48.22 49.29
N SER A 243 -16.82 -48.57 50.47
CA SER A 243 -16.24 -48.11 51.75
C SER A 243 -16.06 -49.26 52.73
N LEU A 244 -14.99 -49.18 53.52
CA LEU A 244 -14.71 -50.09 54.63
C LEU A 244 -14.50 -49.30 55.92
N THR A 245 -14.76 -49.92 57.07
CA THR A 245 -14.65 -49.30 58.38
C THR A 245 -14.12 -50.30 59.41
N GLY A 246 -13.18 -49.86 60.25
CA GLY A 246 -12.58 -50.70 61.29
C GLY A 246 -11.48 -50.00 62.06
N ASN A 247 -10.67 -50.76 62.79
CA ASN A 247 -9.57 -50.28 63.63
C ASN A 247 -8.20 -50.57 62.97
N ILE A 248 -8.07 -50.23 61.69
CA ILE A 248 -6.92 -50.62 60.85
C ILE A 248 -5.89 -49.50 60.83
N ARG A 249 -4.84 -49.64 61.63
CA ARG A 249 -3.92 -48.55 61.96
C ARG A 249 -2.80 -48.40 60.93
N HIS A 250 -2.59 -49.40 60.10
CA HIS A 250 -1.44 -49.49 59.19
C HIS A 250 -1.77 -49.14 57.71
N LEU A 251 -2.95 -48.60 57.42
CA LEU A 251 -3.35 -48.23 56.05
C LEU A 251 -2.54 -47.04 55.50
N LYS A 252 -2.20 -47.11 54.20
CA LYS A 252 -1.47 -46.08 53.45
C LYS A 252 -2.24 -45.73 52.17
N LEU A 253 -1.88 -44.62 51.52
CA LEU A 253 -2.40 -44.27 50.20
C LEU A 253 -1.24 -44.02 49.24
N PRO A 254 -1.31 -44.51 47.99
CA PRO A 254 -2.21 -45.58 47.54
C PRO A 254 -1.69 -46.94 48.06
N SER A 255 -2.59 -47.90 48.29
CA SER A 255 -2.21 -49.27 48.63
C SER A 255 -3.29 -50.27 48.24
N ALA A 256 -2.86 -51.47 47.83
CA ALA A 256 -3.76 -52.57 47.55
C ALA A 256 -3.78 -53.57 48.72
N HIS A 257 -4.95 -54.06 49.07
CA HIS A 257 -5.16 -55.00 50.17
C HIS A 257 -6.10 -56.12 49.74
N HIS A 258 -5.83 -57.34 50.23
CA HIS A 258 -6.79 -58.44 50.12
C HIS A 258 -7.66 -58.48 51.38
N ILE A 259 -8.96 -58.71 51.23
CA ILE A 259 -9.89 -58.77 52.35
C ILE A 259 -10.23 -60.23 52.61
N ASP A 260 -9.76 -60.75 53.75
CA ASP A 260 -10.06 -62.10 54.19
C ASP A 260 -11.38 -62.14 54.98
N GLY A 261 -12.21 -63.16 54.70
CA GLY A 261 -13.51 -63.34 55.36
C GLY A 261 -14.70 -62.56 54.76
N ASN A 262 -14.54 -61.87 53.63
CA ASN A 262 -15.65 -61.21 52.92
C ASN A 262 -16.15 -62.05 51.72
N PRO A 263 -17.46 -62.39 51.63
CA PRO A 263 -17.98 -63.21 50.53
C PRO A 263 -18.23 -62.43 49.21
N TYR A 264 -18.15 -61.10 49.23
CA TYR A 264 -18.46 -60.22 48.09
C TYR A 264 -17.22 -59.60 47.44
N LEU A 265 -16.09 -59.53 48.15
CA LEU A 265 -14.82 -58.96 47.69
C LEU A 265 -13.73 -60.02 47.77
N THR A 266 -13.64 -60.84 46.73
CA THR A 266 -12.63 -61.89 46.62
C THR A 266 -11.33 -61.38 46.01
N ASP A 267 -11.40 -60.34 45.19
CA ASP A 267 -10.23 -59.71 44.57
C ASP A 267 -9.63 -58.65 45.50
N PRO A 268 -8.35 -58.30 45.31
CA PRO A 268 -7.76 -57.16 46.01
C PRO A 268 -8.57 -55.88 45.79
N VAL A 269 -8.42 -54.94 46.72
CA VAL A 269 -9.01 -53.60 46.62
C VAL A 269 -7.92 -52.54 46.71
N SER A 270 -8.02 -51.49 45.89
CA SER A 270 -7.12 -50.33 45.97
C SER A 270 -7.77 -49.23 46.81
N LEU A 271 -7.05 -48.69 47.79
CA LEU A 271 -7.51 -47.59 48.63
C LEU A 271 -7.35 -46.24 47.92
N VAL A 272 -8.42 -45.44 47.94
CA VAL A 272 -8.50 -44.11 47.31
C VAL A 272 -8.53 -42.98 48.34
N SER A 273 -9.17 -43.21 49.49
CA SER A 273 -9.16 -42.25 50.60
C SER A 273 -9.17 -42.97 51.94
N ILE A 274 -8.60 -42.33 52.96
CA ILE A 274 -8.59 -42.80 54.35
C ILE A 274 -8.98 -41.63 55.24
N HIS A 275 -10.00 -41.85 56.05
CA HIS A 275 -10.46 -40.96 57.12
C HIS A 275 -10.15 -41.64 58.46
N GLN A 276 -9.28 -41.03 59.25
CA GLN A 276 -8.86 -41.56 60.55
C GLN A 276 -9.38 -40.66 61.66
N HIS A 277 -10.10 -41.24 62.61
CA HIS A 277 -10.54 -40.59 63.84
C HIS A 277 -9.86 -41.27 65.03
N ILE A 278 -9.15 -40.48 65.82
CA ILE A 278 -8.24 -40.96 66.86
C ILE A 278 -8.57 -40.24 68.15
N ASN A 279 -8.92 -41.01 69.18
CA ASN A 279 -9.17 -40.49 70.52
C ASN A 279 -8.20 -41.12 71.52
N ASN A 280 -7.29 -40.30 72.05
CA ASN A 280 -6.26 -40.74 73.01
C ASN A 280 -6.78 -40.84 74.46
N HIS A 281 -8.10 -40.88 74.68
CA HIS A 281 -8.73 -41.08 76.01
C HIS A 281 -8.22 -40.11 77.08
N ILE A 282 -8.01 -38.84 76.70
CA ILE A 282 -7.88 -37.78 77.71
C ILE A 282 -9.30 -37.47 78.19
N PRO A 283 -9.64 -37.65 79.49
CA PRO A 283 -11.00 -37.50 79.98
C PRO A 283 -11.58 -36.13 79.60
N ALA A 284 -12.77 -36.09 78.98
CA ALA A 284 -13.43 -34.84 78.58
C ALA A 284 -13.66 -33.90 79.78
N ASP A 285 -13.84 -34.47 80.97
CA ASP A 285 -14.00 -33.79 82.26
C ASP A 285 -12.81 -32.90 82.63
N TRP A 286 -11.62 -33.16 82.09
CA TRP A 286 -10.40 -32.39 82.33
C TRP A 286 -10.25 -31.16 81.44
N LEU A 287 -11.16 -30.93 80.48
CA LEU A 287 -11.16 -29.73 79.63
C LEU A 287 -12.14 -28.65 80.09
N GLY A 288 -12.91 -28.89 81.16
CA GLY A 288 -13.83 -27.90 81.76
C GLY A 288 -14.86 -27.36 80.77
N ILE A 289 -15.99 -28.04 80.59
CA ILE A 289 -17.11 -27.63 79.72
C ILE A 289 -16.63 -26.98 78.40
N ALA A 290 -15.79 -27.68 77.64
CA ALA A 290 -15.59 -27.35 76.23
C ALA A 290 -16.64 -28.12 75.43
N ALA A 291 -17.90 -27.68 75.53
CA ALA A 291 -19.01 -28.23 74.76
C ALA A 291 -18.94 -27.71 73.33
N PHE A 292 -17.94 -28.11 72.54
CA PHE A 292 -17.84 -27.76 71.12
C PHE A 292 -17.32 -28.94 70.30
N ASP A 293 -17.93 -29.19 69.15
CA ASP A 293 -17.41 -30.11 68.14
C ASP A 293 -16.05 -29.58 67.62
N PRO A 294 -14.95 -30.34 67.72
CA PRO A 294 -13.63 -29.90 67.31
C PRO A 294 -13.51 -29.60 65.80
N ILE A 295 -14.40 -30.13 64.98
CA ILE A 295 -14.46 -29.90 63.53
C ILE A 295 -15.29 -28.65 63.23
N THR A 296 -16.50 -28.54 63.79
CA THR A 296 -17.46 -27.48 63.40
C THR A 296 -17.51 -26.26 64.34
N LEU A 297 -16.88 -26.33 65.51
CA LEU A 297 -16.96 -25.33 66.59
C LEU A 297 -18.40 -25.02 67.05
N GLN A 298 -19.37 -25.87 66.74
CA GLN A 298 -20.74 -25.75 67.23
C GLN A 298 -20.87 -26.42 68.60
N PRO A 299 -21.76 -25.93 69.48
CA PRO A 299 -21.96 -26.55 70.76
C PRO A 299 -22.47 -27.98 70.61
N ASN A 300 -21.73 -28.95 71.14
CA ASN A 300 -22.05 -30.36 70.99
C ASN A 300 -23.23 -30.69 71.93
N THR A 301 -24.45 -30.81 71.39
CA THR A 301 -25.68 -31.03 72.18
C THR A 301 -25.99 -32.51 72.43
N ASP A 302 -25.32 -33.43 71.74
CA ASP A 302 -25.63 -34.85 71.76
C ASP A 302 -24.53 -35.65 72.49
N HIS A 303 -24.47 -35.51 73.81
CA HIS A 303 -23.65 -36.38 74.68
C HIS A 303 -24.46 -37.60 75.14
N GLU A 304 -24.90 -38.44 74.21
CA GLU A 304 -25.35 -39.79 74.53
C GLU A 304 -24.65 -40.82 73.62
N ASN A 305 -23.67 -41.53 74.20
CA ASN A 305 -23.12 -42.82 73.77
C ASN A 305 -22.10 -42.86 72.61
N ASP A 306 -20.83 -42.49 72.84
CA ASP A 306 -19.74 -42.98 71.96
C ASP A 306 -18.38 -43.13 72.67
N ASP A 307 -18.35 -43.90 73.77
CA ASP A 307 -17.25 -43.88 74.75
C ASP A 307 -16.25 -45.06 74.66
N ASP A 308 -16.20 -45.84 73.56
CA ASP A 308 -15.37 -47.07 73.54
C ASP A 308 -14.33 -47.23 72.41
N ASN A 309 -14.27 -46.34 71.41
CA ASN A 309 -13.34 -46.53 70.27
C ASN A 309 -12.14 -45.57 70.30
N VAL A 310 -10.98 -46.09 70.74
CA VAL A 310 -9.67 -45.40 70.72
C VAL A 310 -9.27 -44.98 69.30
N HIS A 311 -9.60 -45.79 68.28
CA HIS A 311 -9.23 -45.57 66.89
C HIS A 311 -10.30 -46.08 65.93
N HIS A 312 -10.88 -45.18 65.12
CA HIS A 312 -11.87 -45.50 64.11
C HIS A 312 -11.37 -45.04 62.73
N VAL A 313 -11.25 -45.97 61.80
CA VAL A 313 -10.75 -45.72 60.44
C VAL A 313 -11.83 -46.10 59.44
N THR A 314 -12.19 -45.15 58.58
CA THR A 314 -13.02 -45.38 57.41
C THR A 314 -12.18 -45.15 56.18
N ALA A 315 -12.21 -46.07 55.21
CA ALA A 315 -11.50 -45.91 53.94
C ALA A 315 -12.44 -46.15 52.77
N CYS A 316 -12.22 -45.43 51.67
CA CYS A 316 -12.89 -45.71 50.40
C CYS A 316 -11.95 -46.52 49.51
N TYR A 317 -12.50 -47.48 48.78
CA TYR A 317 -11.73 -48.39 47.92
C TYR A 317 -12.39 -48.60 46.56
N LEU A 318 -11.58 -49.00 45.59
CA LEU A 318 -12.01 -49.48 44.28
C LEU A 318 -11.70 -50.99 44.16
N PRO A 319 -12.65 -51.81 43.69
CA PRO A 319 -12.41 -53.23 43.45
C PRO A 319 -11.54 -53.45 42.20
N PHE A 320 -10.63 -54.43 42.24
CA PHE A 320 -9.94 -54.90 41.04
C PHE A 320 -10.89 -55.67 40.09
N PRO A 321 -10.61 -55.70 38.77
CA PRO A 321 -9.48 -55.07 38.08
C PRO A 321 -9.68 -53.57 37.74
N HIS A 322 -10.89 -53.02 37.89
CA HIS A 322 -11.27 -51.70 37.36
C HIS A 322 -10.97 -50.53 38.31
N HIS A 323 -9.72 -50.40 38.75
CA HIS A 323 -9.27 -49.38 39.69
C HIS A 323 -8.70 -48.14 38.99
N TYR A 324 -9.47 -47.54 38.09
CA TYR A 324 -9.09 -46.27 37.49
C TYR A 324 -9.01 -45.20 38.56
N HIS A 325 -7.83 -44.68 38.81
CA HIS A 325 -7.66 -43.61 39.77
C HIS A 325 -7.50 -42.32 38.99
N ILE A 326 -8.58 -41.54 38.93
CA ILE A 326 -8.60 -40.25 38.26
C ILE A 326 -8.71 -39.16 39.33
N PRO A 327 -7.57 -38.68 39.89
CA PRO A 327 -7.57 -37.52 40.76
C PRO A 327 -8.17 -36.32 40.07
N TYR A 328 -8.84 -35.48 40.86
CA TYR A 328 -9.47 -34.26 40.36
C TYR A 328 -10.50 -34.50 39.25
N GLY A 329 -11.02 -35.72 39.09
CA GLY A 329 -11.97 -36.05 38.02
C GLY A 329 -13.28 -35.24 38.08
N GLU A 330 -13.61 -34.63 39.22
CA GLU A 330 -14.71 -33.65 39.31
C GLU A 330 -14.48 -32.43 38.41
N GLN A 331 -13.22 -32.07 38.14
CA GLN A 331 -12.85 -30.99 37.23
C GLN A 331 -13.12 -31.33 35.76
N LEU A 332 -13.20 -32.62 35.38
CA LEU A 332 -13.55 -33.03 34.02
C LEU A 332 -14.91 -32.45 33.61
N ALA A 333 -15.90 -32.43 34.51
CA ALA A 333 -17.22 -31.87 34.23
C ALA A 333 -17.17 -30.37 33.82
N THR A 334 -16.14 -29.64 34.25
CA THR A 334 -16.00 -28.21 33.97
C THR A 334 -15.27 -27.88 32.66
N LEU A 335 -14.58 -28.85 32.04
CA LEU A 335 -13.75 -28.62 30.85
C LEU A 335 -14.51 -28.12 29.61
N GLY A 336 -14.24 -26.91 29.14
CA GLY A 336 -14.94 -26.33 27.99
C GLY A 336 -16.35 -25.83 28.32
N GLN A 337 -16.69 -25.71 29.61
CA GLN A 337 -17.72 -24.75 30.01
C GLN A 337 -17.18 -23.32 29.84
N PRO A 338 -18.06 -22.31 29.63
CA PRO A 338 -17.65 -20.91 29.63
C PRO A 338 -16.84 -20.58 30.88
N HIS A 339 -15.76 -19.83 30.72
CA HIS A 339 -14.92 -19.44 31.83
C HIS A 339 -15.77 -18.61 32.83
N PRO A 340 -15.84 -18.98 34.12
CA PRO A 340 -16.83 -18.42 35.05
C PRO A 340 -16.71 -16.91 35.28
N SER A 341 -15.52 -16.35 35.09
CA SER A 341 -15.26 -14.91 35.20
C SER A 341 -15.41 -14.14 33.87
N LEU A 342 -15.60 -14.84 32.75
CA LEU A 342 -15.68 -14.24 31.42
C LEU A 342 -17.15 -14.10 31.02
N THR A 343 -17.72 -12.91 31.24
CA THR A 343 -19.15 -12.63 31.02
C THR A 343 -19.44 -11.78 29.77
N GLY A 344 -18.41 -11.44 28.98
CA GLY A 344 -18.54 -10.63 27.78
C GLY A 344 -17.22 -10.49 27.02
N LEU A 345 -17.19 -9.51 26.11
CA LEU A 345 -16.03 -9.19 25.28
C LEU A 345 -14.86 -8.71 26.13
N MET A 346 -13.64 -9.07 25.72
CA MET A 346 -12.41 -8.49 26.25
C MET A 346 -11.79 -7.55 25.22
N SER A 347 -11.03 -6.57 25.67
CA SER A 347 -10.21 -5.77 24.77
C SER A 347 -8.74 -6.14 24.83
N ALA A 348 -8.05 -5.95 23.73
CA ALA A 348 -6.61 -6.17 23.61
C ALA A 348 -6.00 -5.15 22.64
N SER A 349 -4.67 -5.06 22.64
CA SER A 349 -3.93 -4.28 21.65
C SER A 349 -3.24 -5.21 20.66
N ILE A 350 -3.20 -4.81 19.39
CA ILE A 350 -2.46 -5.53 18.36
C ILE A 350 -0.96 -5.30 18.58
N ILE A 351 -0.18 -6.37 18.47
CA ILE A 351 1.29 -6.32 18.59
C ILE A 351 1.95 -6.86 17.33
N ASP A 352 3.19 -6.45 17.09
CA ASP A 352 4.05 -6.96 16.03
C ASP A 352 5.18 -7.79 16.63
N THR A 353 5.71 -8.73 15.84
CA THR A 353 6.84 -9.58 16.26
C THR A 353 8.18 -9.06 15.74
N ASP A 354 8.17 -8.25 14.66
CA ASP A 354 9.35 -7.93 13.85
C ASP A 354 9.54 -6.43 13.56
N SER A 355 9.08 -5.54 14.45
CA SER A 355 9.10 -4.08 14.20
C SER A 355 8.41 -3.67 12.88
N SER A 356 7.44 -4.46 12.42
CA SER A 356 6.66 -4.22 11.21
C SER A 356 5.32 -3.61 11.58
N ALA A 357 4.83 -2.65 10.79
CA ALA A 357 3.55 -2.01 11.11
C ALA A 357 2.34 -2.98 11.08
N ILE A 358 2.50 -4.12 10.40
CA ILE A 358 1.48 -5.13 10.17
C ILE A 358 2.13 -6.51 10.24
N THR A 359 1.64 -7.38 11.13
CA THR A 359 2.01 -8.80 11.20
C THR A 359 0.76 -9.66 11.00
N HIS A 360 0.62 -10.30 9.82
CA HIS A 360 -0.48 -11.23 9.50
C HIS A 360 0.05 -12.48 8.80
N ASP A 361 -0.70 -13.57 8.92
CA ASP A 361 -0.42 -14.81 8.19
C ASP A 361 -1.42 -15.06 7.04
N ARG A 362 -1.25 -16.20 6.34
CA ARG A 362 -2.13 -16.62 5.23
C ARG A 362 -3.61 -16.69 5.63
N ASN A 363 -3.93 -16.89 6.90
CA ASN A 363 -5.28 -17.12 7.39
C ASN A 363 -5.93 -15.86 7.97
N HIS A 364 -5.37 -14.68 7.69
CA HIS A 364 -5.86 -13.39 8.19
C HIS A 364 -5.99 -13.37 9.73
N ARG A 365 -4.91 -13.77 10.40
CA ARG A 365 -4.79 -13.73 11.85
C ARG A 365 -3.85 -12.60 12.27
N ALA A 366 -3.95 -12.16 13.52
CA ALA A 366 -3.04 -11.18 14.12
C ALA A 366 -2.58 -11.64 15.51
N HIS A 367 -1.51 -11.01 16.00
CA HIS A 367 -1.06 -11.15 17.37
C HIS A 367 -1.67 -10.07 18.25
N ILE A 368 -2.08 -10.45 19.46
CA ILE A 368 -2.61 -9.52 20.46
C ILE A 368 -1.81 -9.60 21.75
N ARG A 369 -1.86 -8.51 22.51
CA ARG A 369 -1.50 -8.45 23.91
C ARG A 369 -2.74 -8.08 24.72
N TYR A 370 -3.10 -8.92 25.68
CA TYR A 370 -4.16 -8.59 26.63
C TYR A 370 -3.66 -7.54 27.64
N HIS A 371 -4.55 -6.68 28.12
CA HIS A 371 -4.20 -5.61 29.06
C HIS A 371 -3.67 -6.10 30.42
N TRP A 372 -3.94 -7.35 30.79
CA TRP A 372 -3.44 -7.97 32.03
C TRP A 372 -2.09 -8.67 31.85
N GLN A 373 -1.55 -8.75 30.63
CA GLN A 373 -0.21 -9.28 30.38
C GLN A 373 0.81 -8.20 30.70
N GLN A 374 1.73 -8.49 31.63
CA GLN A 374 2.85 -7.61 31.92
C GLN A 374 3.86 -7.67 30.77
N GLU A 375 4.50 -6.55 30.46
CA GLU A 375 5.76 -6.56 29.71
C GLU A 375 6.78 -7.28 30.58
N GLU A 376 7.30 -8.42 30.14
CA GLU A 376 8.45 -9.03 30.80
C GLU A 376 9.57 -8.00 30.78
N GLY A 377 9.87 -7.44 31.96
CA GLY A 377 10.70 -6.25 32.07
C GLY A 377 12.10 -6.48 31.52
N ASN A 378 12.54 -5.58 30.63
CA ASN A 378 13.93 -5.14 30.43
C ASN A 378 15.06 -6.20 30.39
N GLU A 379 14.80 -7.45 30.00
CA GLU A 379 15.87 -8.36 29.60
C GLU A 379 15.90 -8.47 28.08
N GLN A 380 17.03 -8.06 27.50
CA GLN A 380 17.38 -8.21 26.08
C GLN A 380 17.55 -9.70 25.72
N SER A 381 16.51 -10.52 25.84
CA SER A 381 16.46 -11.85 25.23
C SER A 381 15.80 -11.72 23.85
N SER A 382 16.60 -11.36 22.85
CA SER A 382 16.20 -11.14 21.45
C SER A 382 15.62 -12.38 20.71
N HIS A 383 15.28 -13.45 21.44
CA HIS A 383 14.74 -14.69 20.90
C HIS A 383 13.50 -15.25 21.65
N GLN A 384 13.03 -14.61 22.73
CA GLN A 384 11.84 -15.09 23.47
C GLN A 384 10.56 -14.27 23.23
N SER A 385 10.65 -13.04 22.72
CA SER A 385 9.45 -12.20 22.50
C SER A 385 8.53 -12.74 21.39
N GLN A 386 9.10 -13.37 20.36
CA GLN A 386 8.35 -14.01 19.26
C GLN A 386 7.51 -15.21 19.73
N ASP A 387 8.03 -16.03 20.65
CA ASP A 387 7.36 -17.25 21.14
C ASP A 387 6.17 -16.95 22.05
N SER A 388 6.06 -15.71 22.53
CA SER A 388 4.89 -15.29 23.28
C SER A 388 3.70 -15.00 22.37
N ALA A 389 3.82 -14.72 21.07
CA ALA A 389 2.70 -14.18 20.30
C ALA A 389 1.79 -15.28 19.69
N HIS A 390 0.49 -15.33 20.06
CA HIS A 390 -0.46 -16.32 19.51
C HIS A 390 -1.24 -15.75 18.33
N TRP A 391 -1.46 -16.56 17.28
CA TRP A 391 -2.22 -16.17 16.10
C TRP A 391 -3.73 -16.26 16.36
N ILE A 392 -4.40 -15.11 16.33
CA ILE A 392 -5.83 -15.01 16.61
C ILE A 392 -6.57 -14.62 15.33
N PRO A 393 -7.64 -15.35 14.95
CA PRO A 393 -8.42 -15.04 13.77
C PRO A 393 -9.12 -13.69 13.87
N ILE A 394 -9.21 -12.99 12.75
CA ILE A 394 -9.94 -11.74 12.59
C ILE A 394 -11.24 -12.02 11.85
N ALA A 395 -12.37 -11.66 12.45
CA ALA A 395 -13.66 -11.69 11.79
C ALA A 395 -13.74 -10.58 10.74
N SER A 396 -14.16 -10.93 9.53
CA SER A 396 -14.37 -10.00 8.42
C SER A 396 -15.84 -9.96 7.99
N HIS A 397 -16.30 -8.81 7.49
CA HIS A 397 -17.70 -8.64 7.07
C HIS A 397 -18.07 -9.42 5.80
N LEU A 398 -17.10 -9.71 4.94
CA LEU A 398 -17.31 -10.47 3.70
C LEU A 398 -16.18 -11.48 3.51
N VAL A 399 -16.51 -12.77 3.56
CA VAL A 399 -15.56 -13.88 3.41
C VAL A 399 -16.15 -14.93 2.47
N ALA A 400 -15.41 -15.30 1.44
CA ALA A 400 -15.70 -16.37 0.50
C ALA A 400 -14.39 -16.99 -0.02
N ASP A 401 -14.49 -18.06 -0.80
CA ASP A 401 -13.32 -18.74 -1.37
C ASP A 401 -12.52 -17.78 -2.27
N HIS A 402 -11.31 -17.41 -1.84
CA HIS A 402 -10.42 -16.43 -2.48
C HIS A 402 -11.06 -15.06 -2.80
N MET A 403 -12.17 -14.71 -2.14
CA MET A 403 -12.90 -13.47 -2.36
C MET A 403 -13.39 -12.90 -1.03
N GLY A 404 -13.33 -11.59 -0.85
CA GLY A 404 -13.82 -10.97 0.37
C GLY A 404 -13.21 -9.62 0.67
N GLN A 405 -13.39 -9.20 1.90
CA GLN A 405 -12.87 -7.95 2.43
C GLN A 405 -11.79 -8.25 3.47
N THR A 406 -10.62 -7.65 3.31
CA THR A 406 -9.48 -7.80 4.22
C THR A 406 -9.07 -6.44 4.76
N HIS A 407 -9.12 -6.28 6.09
CA HIS A 407 -8.66 -5.08 6.78
C HIS A 407 -7.55 -5.48 7.75
N PRO A 408 -6.28 -5.45 7.33
CA PRO A 408 -5.20 -5.83 8.22
C PRO A 408 -5.13 -4.85 9.40
N LEU A 409 -5.10 -5.42 10.59
CA LEU A 409 -4.99 -4.67 11.84
C LEU A 409 -3.53 -4.27 12.09
N ARG A 410 -3.31 -3.03 12.49
CA ARG A 410 -1.96 -2.49 12.64
C ARG A 410 -1.48 -2.58 14.09
N HIS A 411 -0.17 -2.56 14.29
CA HIS A 411 0.41 -2.45 15.63
C HIS A 411 -0.26 -1.32 16.43
N GLY A 412 -0.49 -1.57 17.72
CA GLY A 412 -1.11 -0.64 18.67
C GLY A 412 -2.63 -0.45 18.54
N GLN A 413 -3.26 -0.90 17.45
CA GLN A 413 -4.72 -0.80 17.31
C GLN A 413 -5.46 -1.54 18.44
N HIS A 414 -6.46 -0.88 19.01
CA HIS A 414 -7.32 -1.48 20.03
C HIS A 414 -8.42 -2.31 19.40
N VAL A 415 -8.57 -3.54 19.89
CA VAL A 415 -9.49 -4.53 19.33
C VAL A 415 -10.38 -5.14 20.40
N LEU A 416 -11.55 -5.62 19.95
CA LEU A 416 -12.47 -6.41 20.76
C LEU A 416 -12.30 -7.88 20.42
N ILE A 417 -12.17 -8.67 21.48
CA ILE A 417 -11.98 -10.11 21.47
C ILE A 417 -13.24 -10.75 22.03
N ASP A 418 -13.82 -11.65 21.25
CA ASP A 418 -14.83 -12.60 21.72
C ASP A 418 -14.18 -13.98 21.90
N PHE A 419 -14.87 -14.88 22.58
CA PHE A 419 -14.36 -16.20 22.93
C PHE A 419 -15.36 -17.27 22.55
N ILE A 420 -14.99 -18.13 21.60
CA ILE A 420 -15.91 -19.15 21.07
C ILE A 420 -16.31 -20.11 22.19
N GLY A 421 -17.61 -20.19 22.48
CA GLY A 421 -18.13 -20.99 23.60
C GLY A 421 -17.79 -20.45 25.00
N GLY A 422 -17.31 -19.21 25.09
CA GLY A 422 -16.82 -18.61 26.35
C GLY A 422 -15.51 -19.21 26.86
N ASP A 423 -14.77 -19.93 26.01
CA ASP A 423 -13.47 -20.49 26.35
C ASP A 423 -12.37 -19.44 26.09
N ILE A 424 -11.69 -19.01 27.14
CA ILE A 424 -10.63 -17.99 27.04
C ILE A 424 -9.43 -18.45 26.20
N THR A 425 -9.30 -19.75 25.95
CA THR A 425 -8.30 -20.30 25.04
C THR A 425 -8.72 -20.22 23.56
N HIS A 426 -9.91 -19.67 23.27
CA HIS A 426 -10.57 -19.55 21.95
C HIS A 426 -10.87 -18.12 21.54
N PRO A 427 -9.88 -17.22 21.56
CA PRO A 427 -10.13 -15.84 21.17
C PRO A 427 -10.41 -15.73 19.66
N ILE A 428 -11.28 -14.80 19.32
CA ILE A 428 -11.50 -14.29 17.97
C ILE A 428 -11.62 -12.77 18.03
N ILE A 429 -10.89 -12.07 17.15
CA ILE A 429 -11.02 -10.62 17.02
C ILE A 429 -12.30 -10.35 16.24
N ILE A 430 -13.25 -9.62 16.82
CA ILE A 430 -14.54 -9.33 16.19
C ILE A 430 -14.66 -7.91 15.64
N GLY A 431 -13.68 -7.05 15.93
CA GLY A 431 -13.62 -5.70 15.43
C GLY A 431 -12.54 -4.86 16.10
N SER A 432 -12.28 -3.71 15.53
CA SER A 432 -11.43 -2.68 16.12
C SER A 432 -12.26 -1.53 16.68
N THR A 433 -11.71 -0.85 17.66
CA THR A 433 -12.32 0.34 18.27
C THR A 433 -11.36 1.51 18.18
N HIS A 434 -11.92 2.71 18.21
CA HIS A 434 -11.14 3.94 18.33
C HIS A 434 -10.88 4.25 19.82
N ASN A 435 -9.64 4.56 20.18
CA ASN A 435 -9.18 4.88 21.53
C ASN A 435 -8.36 6.18 21.62
N GLY A 436 -8.19 6.94 20.52
CA GLY A 436 -7.38 8.15 20.42
C GLY A 436 -8.11 9.44 20.10
N GLN A 437 -7.48 10.59 20.40
CA GLN A 437 -7.90 11.90 19.88
C GLN A 437 -7.13 12.28 18.62
N GLY A 438 -7.87 12.78 17.62
CA GLY A 438 -7.30 13.26 16.37
C GLY A 438 -6.36 14.41 16.52
N ASN A 439 -5.15 14.24 16.02
CA ASN A 439 -4.32 15.38 15.68
C ASN A 439 -4.73 15.92 14.31
N SER A 440 -4.72 17.24 14.14
CA SER A 440 -4.81 17.85 12.82
C SER A 440 -3.59 17.47 11.97
N ASP A 441 -3.82 16.92 10.78
CA ASP A 441 -2.78 16.48 9.84
C ASP A 441 -1.83 15.38 10.32
N ALA A 442 -2.06 14.79 11.50
CA ALA A 442 -1.16 13.73 11.96
C ALA A 442 -1.72 12.35 11.61
N GLN A 443 -0.85 11.62 10.93
CA GLN A 443 -0.93 10.19 10.62
C GLN A 443 -0.96 9.28 11.87
N HIS A 444 -1.12 9.87 13.07
CA HIS A 444 -1.15 9.26 14.39
C HIS A 444 -2.06 10.07 15.30
N ASN A 445 -2.89 9.39 16.08
CA ASN A 445 -3.73 10.04 17.09
C ASN A 445 -2.98 9.95 18.41
N SER A 446 -2.82 11.08 19.10
CA SER A 446 -2.21 11.06 20.41
C SER A 446 -3.24 10.61 21.45
N ILE A 447 -2.84 9.73 22.37
CA ILE A 447 -3.49 9.62 23.67
C ILE A 447 -3.00 10.84 24.46
N VAL A 448 -3.92 11.72 24.89
CA VAL A 448 -3.58 12.96 25.61
C VAL A 448 -2.97 12.71 27.00
N SER A 449 -2.83 11.47 27.46
CA SER A 449 -2.19 11.17 28.75
C SER A 449 -1.87 9.70 28.90
N ASP A 450 -0.68 9.26 28.51
CA ASP A 450 0.15 8.42 29.38
C ASP A 450 1.58 8.36 28.84
N THR A 451 2.53 8.10 29.72
CA THR A 451 3.96 7.96 29.37
C THR A 451 4.29 6.67 28.60
N ASP A 452 3.28 5.90 28.22
CA ASP A 452 3.43 4.64 27.49
C ASP A 452 3.01 4.79 26.01
N THR A 453 3.86 4.22 25.16
CA THR A 453 3.81 4.18 23.69
C THR A 453 2.64 3.33 23.15
N LEU A 454 1.41 3.64 23.53
CA LEU A 454 0.22 3.02 22.96
C LEU A 454 -0.27 3.84 21.75
N ASP A 455 -0.10 3.30 20.54
CA ASP A 455 -0.63 3.92 19.33
C ASP A 455 -2.16 3.98 19.39
N ALA A 456 -2.72 5.17 19.26
CA ALA A 456 -4.16 5.36 19.35
C ALA A 456 -4.80 5.37 17.95
N THR A 457 -5.90 4.64 17.80
CA THR A 457 -6.80 4.71 16.65
C THR A 457 -7.89 5.73 16.92
N SER A 458 -8.12 6.65 15.99
CA SER A 458 -9.21 7.61 16.08
C SER A 458 -10.20 7.43 14.93
N PRO A 459 -11.40 8.01 15.04
CA PRO A 459 -12.27 8.15 13.90
C PRO A 459 -11.56 8.87 12.75
N THR A 460 -11.69 8.30 11.57
CA THR A 460 -11.09 8.77 10.32
C THR A 460 -11.38 10.24 9.99
N TRP A 461 -12.59 10.70 10.34
CA TRP A 461 -13.02 12.09 10.22
C TRP A 461 -13.59 12.55 11.56
N PHE A 462 -13.03 13.63 12.10
CA PHE A 462 -13.53 14.24 13.33
C PHE A 462 -14.62 15.24 13.03
N ILE A 463 -15.66 15.26 13.86
CA ILE A 463 -16.57 16.39 13.95
C ILE A 463 -15.77 17.53 14.60
N ASN A 464 -15.02 18.27 13.80
CA ASN A 464 -14.44 19.54 14.24
C ASN A 464 -15.52 20.64 14.16
N GLN A 465 -15.27 21.79 14.79
CA GLN A 465 -16.24 22.89 14.85
C GLN A 465 -16.64 23.45 13.46
N SER A 466 -15.90 23.11 12.40
CA SER A 466 -16.12 23.55 11.02
C SER A 466 -17.07 22.66 10.20
N HIS A 467 -17.31 21.40 10.60
CA HIS A 467 -18.26 20.50 9.93
C HIS A 467 -19.04 19.63 10.93
N ALA A 468 -20.27 20.03 11.24
CA ALA A 468 -21.10 19.41 12.28
C ALA A 468 -21.75 18.08 11.85
N TYR A 469 -21.71 17.73 10.57
CA TYR A 469 -22.36 16.54 10.01
C TYR A 469 -21.35 15.41 9.82
N PRO A 470 -21.79 14.15 9.97
CA PRO A 470 -20.92 13.00 9.83
C PRO A 470 -20.35 12.90 8.41
N ILE A 471 -19.16 12.34 8.31
CA ILE A 471 -18.54 11.92 7.06
C ILE A 471 -18.35 10.41 7.18
N ASP A 472 -18.79 9.67 6.17
CA ASP A 472 -18.69 8.22 6.10
C ASP A 472 -17.74 7.78 4.98
N GLY A 473 -17.24 6.55 5.05
CA GLY A 473 -16.42 5.95 4.01
C GLY A 473 -15.20 5.19 4.53
N ILE A 474 -14.20 5.06 3.65
CA ILE A 474 -12.98 4.31 3.91
C ILE A 474 -11.78 5.23 3.67
N LYS A 475 -10.85 5.27 4.62
CA LYS A 475 -9.55 5.92 4.45
C LYS A 475 -8.45 4.97 4.89
N THR A 476 -7.42 4.86 4.07
CA THR A 476 -6.27 4.00 4.32
C THR A 476 -5.08 4.82 4.81
N GLN A 477 -3.99 4.13 5.12
CA GLN A 477 -2.70 4.73 5.41
C GLN A 477 -1.62 3.82 4.86
N SER A 478 -0.55 4.42 4.32
CA SER A 478 0.68 3.71 3.96
C SER A 478 1.21 2.91 5.16
N ILE A 479 1.67 1.69 4.88
CA ILE A 479 2.03 0.71 5.91
C ILE A 479 3.25 1.19 6.70
N ASP A 480 4.31 1.65 6.03
CA ASP A 480 5.57 2.02 6.68
C ASP A 480 5.44 3.22 7.62
N SER A 481 4.53 4.16 7.32
CA SER A 481 4.29 5.36 8.13
C SER A 481 3.38 5.09 9.33
N SER A 482 2.64 3.98 9.31
CA SER A 482 1.67 3.66 10.34
C SER A 482 2.27 3.19 11.67
N ARG A 483 3.58 2.90 11.73
CA ARG A 483 4.29 2.54 12.97
C ARG A 483 5.00 3.70 13.66
N THR A 484 5.48 4.71 12.92
CA THR A 484 6.53 5.61 13.45
C THR A 484 6.09 7.01 13.84
N GLY A 485 4.83 7.39 13.72
CA GLY A 485 4.45 8.79 13.91
C GLY A 485 4.66 9.68 12.68
N GLU A 486 5.53 9.26 11.77
CA GLU A 486 6.42 10.21 11.09
C GLU A 486 5.85 10.68 9.74
N ALA A 487 5.08 11.76 9.80
CA ALA A 487 4.51 12.46 8.63
C ALA A 487 5.55 13.18 7.74
N THR A 488 6.84 13.15 8.11
CA THR A 488 7.93 13.90 7.44
C THR A 488 8.66 13.11 6.36
N LYS A 489 8.48 11.79 6.23
CA LYS A 489 8.99 11.07 5.04
C LYS A 489 8.08 11.35 3.85
N ASP A 490 8.72 11.52 2.69
CA ASP A 490 8.13 11.85 1.38
C ASP A 490 6.64 11.49 1.22
N SER A 491 5.79 12.50 0.97
CA SER A 491 4.34 12.38 0.78
C SER A 491 3.95 11.42 -0.36
N LEU A 492 4.89 11.07 -1.25
CA LEU A 492 4.70 10.06 -2.29
C LEU A 492 4.70 8.62 -1.73
N ILE A 493 5.43 8.36 -0.64
CA ILE A 493 5.61 7.04 -0.02
C ILE A 493 4.74 6.91 1.26
N ASN A 494 4.54 8.02 1.98
CA ASN A 494 3.77 8.09 3.22
C ASN A 494 2.36 8.69 3.00
N GLY A 495 1.58 8.10 2.10
CA GLY A 495 0.28 8.63 1.68
C GLY A 495 -0.96 7.95 2.29
N TYR A 496 -2.14 8.41 1.86
CA TYR A 496 -3.43 7.77 2.10
C TYR A 496 -4.28 7.74 0.83
N ASN A 497 -5.20 6.78 0.78
CA ASN A 497 -6.30 6.76 -0.18
C ASN A 497 -7.62 6.89 0.58
N GLN A 498 -8.62 7.52 -0.02
CA GLN A 498 -9.95 7.63 0.57
C GLN A 498 -11.08 7.50 -0.45
N LEU A 499 -12.17 6.92 0.02
CA LEU A 499 -13.50 7.03 -0.54
C LEU A 499 -14.36 7.67 0.56
N MET A 500 -14.85 8.88 0.30
CA MET A 500 -15.53 9.72 1.28
C MET A 500 -16.93 10.08 0.82
N PHE A 501 -17.89 9.96 1.73
CA PHE A 501 -19.28 10.37 1.60
C PHE A 501 -19.57 11.46 2.64
N ASP A 502 -19.57 12.71 2.20
CA ASP A 502 -20.04 13.84 3.01
C ASP A 502 -21.57 13.90 2.91
N VAL A 503 -22.24 13.64 4.05
CA VAL A 503 -23.70 13.60 4.14
C VAL A 503 -24.29 14.91 4.67
N HIS A 504 -23.61 16.04 4.46
CA HIS A 504 -24.18 17.36 4.74
C HIS A 504 -25.54 17.52 4.04
N PRO A 505 -26.62 17.91 4.76
CA PRO A 505 -28.00 17.88 4.22
C PRO A 505 -28.19 18.75 2.98
N ASP A 506 -27.56 19.93 2.95
CA ASP A 506 -27.70 20.89 1.85
C ASP A 506 -26.57 20.84 0.81
N SER A 507 -25.53 20.04 1.06
CA SER A 507 -24.32 20.06 0.23
C SER A 507 -23.58 18.73 0.23
N PRO A 508 -24.26 17.62 -0.12
CA PRO A 508 -23.62 16.32 -0.13
C PRO A 508 -22.50 16.25 -1.18
N GLN A 509 -21.46 15.49 -0.87
CA GLN A 509 -20.30 15.31 -1.73
C GLN A 509 -19.81 13.87 -1.65
N ILE A 510 -19.41 13.33 -2.81
CA ILE A 510 -18.63 12.09 -2.89
C ILE A 510 -17.24 12.45 -3.37
N ASN A 511 -16.21 11.95 -2.70
CA ASN A 511 -14.81 12.16 -3.07
C ASN A 511 -14.04 10.84 -3.08
N VAL A 512 -13.39 10.56 -4.20
CA VAL A 512 -12.36 9.52 -4.32
C VAL A 512 -11.03 10.23 -4.44
N TYR A 513 -10.10 9.98 -3.53
CA TYR A 513 -8.85 10.72 -3.47
C TYR A 513 -7.66 9.83 -3.12
N SER A 514 -6.52 10.16 -3.72
CA SER A 514 -5.21 9.62 -3.38
C SER A 514 -4.25 10.78 -3.13
N SER A 515 -3.52 10.74 -2.02
CA SER A 515 -2.46 11.72 -1.76
C SER A 515 -1.31 11.59 -2.76
N SER A 516 -1.13 10.41 -3.36
CA SER A 516 -0.20 10.20 -4.47
C SER A 516 -0.62 11.07 -5.67
N PHE A 517 0.23 12.04 -5.99
CA PHE A 517 0.00 13.04 -7.05
C PHE A 517 -1.26 13.89 -6.87
N GLN A 518 -1.80 13.99 -5.64
CA GLN A 518 -3.00 14.78 -5.35
C GLN A 518 -4.17 14.48 -6.31
N SER A 519 -4.40 13.19 -6.56
CA SER A 519 -5.37 12.75 -7.57
C SER A 519 -6.75 12.59 -6.96
N SER A 520 -7.78 13.23 -7.55
CA SER A 520 -9.13 13.22 -7.01
C SER A 520 -10.23 13.19 -8.07
N LEU A 521 -11.34 12.52 -7.74
CA LEU A 521 -12.64 12.61 -8.42
C LEU A 521 -13.67 13.07 -7.38
N THR A 522 -14.30 14.21 -7.64
CA THR A 522 -15.32 14.79 -6.74
C THR A 522 -16.64 14.95 -7.48
N ILE A 523 -17.74 14.50 -6.87
CA ILE A 523 -19.08 14.49 -7.45
C ILE A 523 -20.09 15.11 -6.47
N GLY A 524 -21.02 15.92 -6.99
CA GLY A 524 -22.05 16.60 -6.21
C GLY A 524 -21.63 18.04 -5.93
N HIS A 525 -21.58 18.43 -4.66
CA HIS A 525 -20.96 19.71 -4.31
C HIS A 525 -19.44 19.57 -4.32
N LEU A 526 -18.75 20.54 -4.92
CA LEU A 526 -17.31 20.53 -5.03
C LEU A 526 -16.74 21.38 -3.89
N TYR A 527 -16.42 20.77 -2.74
CA TYR A 527 -15.65 21.43 -1.70
C TYR A 527 -14.21 20.90 -1.72
N GLN A 528 -13.27 21.80 -1.48
CA GLN A 528 -11.90 21.39 -1.21
C GLN A 528 -11.87 20.62 0.11
N HIS A 529 -11.14 19.50 0.15
CA HIS A 529 -10.90 18.78 1.38
C HIS A 529 -9.40 18.81 1.69
N SER A 530 -9.05 19.13 2.94
CA SER A 530 -7.70 18.95 3.46
C SER A 530 -7.80 17.99 4.62
N ASP A 531 -7.40 16.74 4.38
CA ASP A 531 -7.47 15.66 5.36
C ASP A 531 -8.89 15.44 5.92
N HIS A 532 -9.16 15.79 7.18
CA HIS A 532 -10.48 15.69 7.82
C HIS A 532 -11.29 17.00 7.79
N THR A 533 -10.76 18.05 7.14
CA THR A 533 -11.35 19.39 7.13
C THR A 533 -12.04 19.67 5.81
N ARG A 534 -13.34 19.98 5.88
CA ARG A 534 -14.07 20.55 4.75
C ARG A 534 -13.69 22.02 4.56
N GLY A 535 -13.11 22.32 3.41
CA GLY A 535 -12.63 23.64 3.04
C GLY A 535 -13.69 24.50 2.34
N GLN A 536 -13.25 25.34 1.42
CA GLN A 536 -14.12 26.28 0.70
C GLN A 536 -14.89 25.60 -0.44
N ALA A 537 -16.08 26.13 -0.74
CA ALA A 537 -16.88 25.73 -1.89
C ALA A 537 -16.20 26.17 -3.20
N ARG A 538 -16.11 25.26 -4.17
CA ARG A 538 -15.54 25.48 -5.51
C ARG A 538 -16.58 25.40 -6.62
N GLY A 539 -17.73 24.77 -6.36
CA GLY A 539 -18.81 24.65 -7.33
C GLY A 539 -19.71 23.44 -7.10
N GLN A 540 -20.39 23.01 -8.16
CA GLN A 540 -21.27 21.84 -8.18
C GLN A 540 -21.06 21.09 -9.50
N GLY A 541 -21.24 19.77 -9.50
CA GLY A 541 -21.09 18.91 -10.67
C GLY A 541 -20.05 17.82 -10.44
N ILE A 542 -19.05 17.75 -11.34
CA ILE A 542 -17.97 16.77 -11.32
C ILE A 542 -16.63 17.51 -11.49
N SER A 543 -15.63 17.15 -10.68
CA SER A 543 -14.24 17.59 -10.86
C SER A 543 -13.29 16.40 -10.88
N ILE A 544 -12.32 16.43 -11.80
CA ILE A 544 -11.22 15.46 -11.89
C ILE A 544 -9.91 16.26 -11.84
N GLU A 545 -9.07 15.97 -10.85
CA GLU A 545 -7.85 16.73 -10.57
C GLU A 545 -6.69 15.79 -10.31
N THR A 546 -5.49 16.11 -10.83
CA THR A 546 -4.25 15.40 -10.53
C THR A 546 -3.05 16.29 -10.86
N GLN A 547 -1.94 16.11 -10.14
CA GLN A 547 -0.65 16.72 -10.45
C GLN A 547 0.18 15.88 -11.45
N ALA A 548 -0.29 14.67 -11.78
CA ALA A 548 0.32 13.79 -12.77
C ALA A 548 -0.46 13.81 -14.10
N ALA A 549 -0.13 12.90 -15.01
CA ALA A 549 -0.88 12.76 -16.26
C ALA A 549 -2.26 12.12 -16.02
N ALA A 550 -3.30 12.65 -16.68
CA ALA A 550 -4.63 12.04 -16.74
C ALA A 550 -4.93 11.56 -18.16
N ASN A 551 -5.31 10.28 -18.31
CA ASN A 551 -5.68 9.68 -19.59
C ASN A 551 -7.18 9.39 -19.63
N MET A 552 -7.86 9.83 -20.69
CA MET A 552 -9.26 9.50 -20.98
C MET A 552 -9.34 8.81 -22.35
N GLN A 553 -9.88 7.59 -22.41
CA GLN A 553 -9.95 6.78 -23.63
C GLN A 553 -11.29 6.06 -23.73
N GLY A 554 -11.88 6.06 -24.93
CA GLY A 554 -13.03 5.21 -25.28
C GLY A 554 -12.71 4.47 -26.56
N SER A 555 -12.70 3.13 -26.54
CA SER A 555 -12.29 2.29 -27.68
C SER A 555 -13.21 2.45 -28.89
N THR A 556 -14.49 2.75 -28.65
CA THR A 556 -15.49 3.05 -29.68
C THR A 556 -15.80 4.54 -29.79
N GLY A 557 -15.34 5.36 -28.83
CA GLY A 557 -15.38 6.81 -28.92
C GLY A 557 -15.72 7.56 -27.64
N ILE A 558 -15.65 8.89 -27.72
CA ILE A 558 -15.88 9.84 -26.63
C ILE A 558 -16.83 10.94 -27.12
N HIS A 559 -17.89 11.24 -26.36
CA HIS A 559 -18.80 12.35 -26.61
C HIS A 559 -18.78 13.34 -25.45
N ILE A 560 -18.46 14.61 -25.73
CA ILE A 560 -18.47 15.71 -24.76
C ILE A 560 -19.48 16.75 -25.25
N SER A 561 -20.55 16.98 -24.48
CA SER A 561 -21.64 17.87 -24.87
C SER A 561 -22.07 18.81 -23.75
N SER A 562 -22.49 20.03 -24.12
CA SER A 562 -23.22 20.95 -23.23
C SER A 562 -24.74 20.93 -23.42
N HIS A 563 -25.29 20.03 -24.24
CA HIS A 563 -26.73 19.91 -24.44
C HIS A 563 -27.40 19.13 -23.30
N GLN A 564 -28.59 19.58 -22.90
CA GLN A 564 -29.41 18.83 -21.97
C GLN A 564 -30.06 17.65 -22.70
N SER A 565 -29.69 16.43 -22.32
CA SER A 565 -30.37 15.21 -22.80
C SER A 565 -31.80 15.17 -22.24
N GLY A 566 -32.80 15.14 -23.13
CA GLY A 566 -34.20 15.01 -22.74
C GLY A 566 -34.55 13.56 -22.36
N SER A 567 -35.57 13.36 -21.53
CA SER A 567 -35.98 12.03 -21.02
C SER A 567 -36.38 11.00 -22.10
N GLN A 568 -36.50 11.41 -23.38
CA GLN A 568 -36.76 10.53 -24.52
C GLN A 568 -35.60 10.43 -25.53
N SER A 569 -34.44 11.08 -25.30
CA SER A 569 -33.29 10.90 -26.20
C SER A 569 -32.63 9.53 -25.97
N LYS A 570 -32.48 8.73 -27.04
CA LYS A 570 -31.70 7.50 -26.99
C LYS A 570 -30.22 7.85 -26.76
N ARG A 571 -29.56 7.09 -25.88
CA ARG A 571 -28.65 7.63 -24.85
C ARG A 571 -27.16 7.66 -25.19
N HIS A 572 -26.79 8.06 -26.41
CA HIS A 572 -25.37 8.17 -26.77
C HIS A 572 -25.01 9.48 -27.48
N MET A 573 -25.99 10.18 -28.05
CA MET A 573 -25.85 11.44 -28.77
C MET A 573 -27.13 12.25 -28.63
N SER A 574 -27.05 13.58 -28.57
CA SER A 574 -28.26 14.42 -28.61
C SER A 574 -28.80 14.49 -30.05
N HIS A 575 -30.14 14.52 -30.21
CA HIS A 575 -30.78 14.74 -31.52
C HIS A 575 -30.26 16.02 -32.20
N ASP A 576 -29.95 17.04 -31.39
CA ASP A 576 -29.44 18.33 -31.85
C ASP A 576 -28.03 18.20 -32.44
N SER A 577 -27.13 17.43 -31.81
CA SER A 577 -25.78 17.17 -32.34
C SER A 577 -25.84 16.48 -33.70
N HIS A 578 -26.76 15.53 -33.87
CA HIS A 578 -26.98 14.85 -35.14
C HIS A 578 -27.53 15.79 -36.23
N SER A 579 -28.50 16.64 -35.89
CA SER A 579 -29.07 17.62 -36.83
C SER A 579 -28.02 18.60 -37.38
N LYS A 580 -27.03 18.99 -36.57
CA LYS A 580 -25.91 19.87 -36.99
C LYS A 580 -25.01 19.19 -38.03
N LEU A 581 -24.72 17.90 -37.85
CA LEU A 581 -23.96 17.11 -38.82
C LEU A 581 -24.71 16.99 -40.15
N GLN A 582 -26.03 16.78 -40.11
CA GLN A 582 -26.87 16.75 -41.31
C GLN A 582 -26.90 18.11 -42.04
N ALA A 583 -26.99 19.22 -41.30
CA ALA A 583 -26.96 20.56 -41.88
C ALA A 583 -25.62 20.87 -42.56
N ALA A 584 -24.50 20.46 -41.94
CA ALA A 584 -23.16 20.61 -42.53
C ALA A 584 -23.02 19.82 -43.84
N ASP A 585 -23.52 18.59 -43.88
CA ASP A 585 -23.54 17.76 -45.10
C ASP A 585 -24.36 18.42 -46.23
N GLN A 586 -25.57 18.91 -45.92
CA GLN A 586 -26.41 19.61 -46.89
C GLN A 586 -25.73 20.85 -47.48
N HIS A 587 -25.03 21.64 -46.65
CA HIS A 587 -24.28 22.79 -47.13
C HIS A 587 -23.11 22.39 -48.04
N GLN A 588 -22.36 21.34 -47.68
CA GLN A 588 -21.28 20.86 -48.53
C GLN A 588 -21.79 20.41 -49.90
N GLN A 589 -22.91 19.67 -49.95
CA GLN A 589 -23.55 19.27 -51.21
C GLN A 589 -23.97 20.48 -52.06
N ALA A 590 -24.55 21.52 -51.44
CA ALA A 590 -24.92 22.75 -52.12
C ALA A 590 -23.72 23.50 -52.70
N TYR A 591 -22.58 23.56 -52.00
CA TYR A 591 -21.36 24.17 -52.52
C TYR A 591 -20.77 23.41 -53.70
N THR A 592 -20.81 22.08 -53.67
CA THR A 592 -20.40 21.26 -54.81
C THR A 592 -21.27 21.55 -56.04
N GLN A 593 -22.59 21.64 -55.88
CA GLN A 593 -23.51 22.00 -56.97
C GLN A 593 -23.25 23.40 -57.53
N LEU A 594 -22.94 24.39 -56.66
CA LEU A 594 -22.56 25.74 -57.09
C LEU A 594 -21.25 25.73 -57.88
N ALA A 595 -20.25 24.97 -57.44
CA ALA A 595 -19.01 24.80 -58.18
C ALA A 595 -19.25 24.13 -59.55
N GLU A 596 -20.09 23.09 -59.62
CA GLU A 596 -20.43 22.43 -60.90
C GLU A 596 -21.18 23.37 -61.86
N THR A 597 -22.08 24.21 -61.34
CA THR A 597 -22.87 25.16 -62.15
C THR A 597 -22.01 26.26 -62.76
N HIS A 598 -21.03 26.76 -62.00
CA HIS A 598 -20.18 27.89 -62.41
C HIS A 598 -18.85 27.48 -63.05
N GLN A 599 -18.55 26.18 -63.14
CA GLN A 599 -17.33 25.59 -63.71
C GLN A 599 -16.06 26.43 -63.44
N PRO A 600 -15.70 26.69 -62.18
CA PRO A 600 -14.49 27.43 -61.84
C PRO A 600 -13.25 26.69 -62.36
N VAL A 601 -12.40 27.45 -63.05
CA VAL A 601 -11.14 26.94 -63.64
C VAL A 601 -10.27 26.31 -62.55
N GLY A 602 -9.89 25.04 -62.75
CA GLY A 602 -8.99 24.29 -61.85
C GLY A 602 -9.68 23.32 -60.88
N LEU A 603 -11.01 23.36 -60.72
CA LEU A 603 -11.76 22.39 -59.92
C LEU A 603 -12.19 21.14 -60.72
N GLU A 604 -11.79 21.03 -61.99
CA GLU A 604 -12.20 19.97 -62.93
C GLU A 604 -11.74 18.53 -62.57
N GLY A 605 -11.04 18.35 -61.46
CA GLY A 605 -10.55 17.05 -60.99
C GLY A 605 -11.45 16.32 -59.97
N SER A 606 -12.49 16.96 -59.41
CA SER A 606 -13.29 16.34 -58.32
C SER A 606 -14.70 15.87 -58.72
N SER A 607 -15.17 16.17 -59.94
CA SER A 607 -16.53 15.82 -60.40
C SER A 607 -16.59 15.02 -61.71
N LYS A 608 -15.57 14.19 -62.01
CA LYS A 608 -15.69 13.11 -63.00
C LYS A 608 -15.31 11.75 -62.41
N ALA A 609 -16.06 11.33 -61.40
CA ALA A 609 -16.19 9.91 -61.06
C ALA A 609 -17.59 9.46 -61.45
N ASN A 610 -17.70 8.81 -62.62
CA ASN A 610 -18.91 8.10 -63.02
C ASN A 610 -19.13 6.92 -62.06
N ASN A 611 -19.89 7.11 -60.98
CA ASN A 611 -20.67 6.06 -60.30
C ASN A 611 -21.57 6.67 -59.21
N THR A 612 -22.88 6.60 -59.42
CA THR A 612 -23.95 7.26 -58.65
C THR A 612 -24.28 6.63 -57.29
N ALA A 613 -23.39 5.82 -56.69
CA ALA A 613 -23.75 5.02 -55.52
C ALA A 613 -23.03 5.37 -54.20
N GLU A 614 -21.85 6.01 -54.18
CA GLU A 614 -21.07 6.09 -52.93
C GLU A 614 -20.19 7.34 -52.75
N GLN A 615 -20.60 8.51 -53.26
CA GLN A 615 -19.98 9.78 -52.87
C GLN A 615 -20.69 10.37 -51.66
N GLN A 616 -20.43 9.82 -50.47
CA GLN A 616 -20.86 10.43 -49.22
C GLN A 616 -19.80 11.44 -48.75
N THR A 617 -20.26 12.61 -48.31
CA THR A 617 -19.35 13.56 -47.66
C THR A 617 -18.80 12.96 -46.37
N PRO A 618 -17.61 13.37 -45.90
CA PRO A 618 -17.10 12.95 -44.59
C PRO A 618 -18.08 13.23 -43.44
N PHE A 619 -18.88 14.30 -43.53
CA PHE A 619 -19.95 14.59 -42.56
C PHE A 619 -21.11 13.59 -42.64
N ALA A 620 -21.53 13.17 -43.84
CA ALA A 620 -22.55 12.14 -44.03
C ALA A 620 -22.08 10.78 -43.48
N GLN A 621 -20.81 10.44 -43.71
CA GLN A 621 -20.22 9.21 -43.20
C GLN A 621 -20.13 9.22 -41.66
N PHE A 622 -19.65 10.32 -41.06
CA PHE A 622 -19.61 10.47 -39.60
C PHE A 622 -21.01 10.47 -38.98
N SER A 623 -21.97 11.17 -39.60
CA SER A 623 -23.38 11.17 -39.21
C SER A 623 -23.98 9.76 -39.22
N LYS A 624 -23.65 8.93 -40.22
CA LYS A 624 -24.05 7.51 -40.27
C LYS A 624 -23.36 6.64 -39.23
N ASP A 625 -22.06 6.82 -39.03
CA ASP A 625 -21.28 6.05 -38.04
C ASP A 625 -21.68 6.38 -36.59
N THR A 626 -22.39 7.50 -36.37
CA THR A 626 -22.89 7.97 -35.08
C THR A 626 -24.43 7.98 -34.97
N ASN A 627 -25.13 7.39 -35.95
CA ASN A 627 -26.61 7.31 -35.98
C ASN A 627 -27.14 6.19 -35.07
N ASP A 628 -28.29 6.41 -34.43
CA ASP A 628 -28.97 5.42 -33.58
C ASP A 628 -29.24 4.08 -34.28
N ILE A 629 -29.41 4.06 -35.60
CA ILE A 629 -29.73 2.84 -36.38
C ILE A 629 -28.49 1.95 -36.57
N THR A 630 -27.28 2.52 -36.47
CA THR A 630 -26.01 1.81 -36.67
C THR A 630 -25.29 1.46 -35.36
N LEU A 631 -25.87 1.82 -34.20
CA LEU A 631 -25.37 1.40 -32.88
C LEU A 631 -25.48 -0.12 -32.71
N SER A 632 -24.63 -0.70 -31.85
CA SER A 632 -24.81 -2.09 -31.42
C SER A 632 -26.15 -2.26 -30.68
N GLU A 633 -26.59 -3.50 -30.45
CA GLU A 633 -27.74 -3.79 -29.57
C GLU A 633 -27.58 -3.18 -28.16
N SER A 634 -26.33 -2.94 -27.73
CA SER A 634 -25.96 -2.26 -26.48
C SER A 634 -25.80 -0.74 -26.59
N GLY A 635 -26.06 -0.13 -27.76
CA GLY A 635 -26.03 1.31 -27.96
C GLY A 635 -24.64 1.91 -28.25
N GLN A 636 -23.62 1.12 -28.59
CA GLN A 636 -22.26 1.63 -28.78
C GLN A 636 -22.00 2.09 -30.22
N TRP A 637 -21.20 3.16 -30.39
CA TRP A 637 -20.61 3.52 -31.68
C TRP A 637 -19.79 2.34 -32.24
N GLN A 638 -19.83 2.13 -33.54
CA GLN A 638 -19.14 0.99 -34.17
C GLN A 638 -17.71 1.33 -34.63
N LYS A 639 -17.35 2.62 -34.62
CA LYS A 639 -16.02 3.12 -35.00
C LYS A 639 -15.57 4.17 -34.00
N ALA A 640 -14.26 4.22 -33.74
CA ALA A 640 -13.64 5.17 -32.84
C ALA A 640 -13.84 6.61 -33.32
N ASN A 641 -14.72 7.33 -32.65
CA ASN A 641 -15.03 8.74 -32.95
C ASN A 641 -14.79 9.61 -31.71
N LEU A 642 -14.46 10.89 -31.90
CA LEU A 642 -14.49 11.91 -30.86
C LEU A 642 -15.43 13.02 -31.32
N LEU A 643 -16.50 13.27 -30.56
CA LEU A 643 -17.37 14.41 -30.81
C LEU A 643 -17.36 15.35 -29.62
N ILE A 644 -17.05 16.62 -29.91
CA ILE A 644 -17.17 17.72 -28.96
C ILE A 644 -18.17 18.71 -29.54
N ASP A 645 -19.28 18.92 -28.85
CA ASP A 645 -20.33 19.82 -29.31
C ASP A 645 -20.84 20.76 -28.21
N SER A 646 -21.07 22.01 -28.59
CA SER A 646 -21.57 23.04 -27.68
C SER A 646 -22.84 23.67 -28.23
N GLN A 647 -23.78 24.01 -27.34
CA GLN A 647 -25.00 24.72 -27.72
C GLN A 647 -24.74 26.19 -28.08
N ARG A 648 -23.76 26.84 -27.43
CA ARG A 648 -23.55 28.29 -27.55
C ARG A 648 -22.16 28.67 -28.05
N HIS A 649 -21.11 28.11 -27.48
CA HIS A 649 -19.74 28.55 -27.74
C HIS A 649 -18.73 27.44 -27.44
N LEU A 650 -17.70 27.33 -28.27
CA LEU A 650 -16.54 26.46 -28.07
C LEU A 650 -15.29 27.29 -28.31
N ALA A 651 -14.35 27.27 -27.36
CA ALA A 651 -13.05 27.90 -27.50
C ALA A 651 -11.94 26.89 -27.20
N LEU A 652 -10.88 26.92 -28.01
CA LEU A 652 -9.66 26.16 -27.85
C LEU A 652 -8.51 27.17 -27.77
N LEU A 653 -7.77 27.17 -26.65
CA LEU A 653 -6.77 28.19 -26.32
C LEU A 653 -5.45 27.51 -25.96
N SER A 654 -4.32 28.07 -26.39
CA SER A 654 -2.98 27.66 -25.99
C SER A 654 -2.08 28.88 -25.80
N GLY A 655 -1.22 28.86 -24.77
CA GLY A 655 -0.35 29.98 -24.42
C GLY A 655 0.92 30.09 -25.26
N GLN A 656 1.38 28.99 -25.86
CA GLN A 656 2.62 28.95 -26.66
C GLN A 656 2.39 28.40 -28.06
N HIS A 657 1.72 27.24 -28.18
CA HIS A 657 1.59 26.55 -29.46
C HIS A 657 0.27 25.75 -29.54
N SER A 658 -0.42 25.82 -30.67
CA SER A 658 -1.58 24.97 -31.00
C SER A 658 -1.37 24.35 -32.37
N GLN A 659 -1.55 23.03 -32.47
CA GLN A 659 -1.39 22.27 -33.71
C GLN A 659 -2.65 21.45 -33.99
N HIS A 660 -3.12 21.51 -35.25
CA HIS A 660 -4.20 20.66 -35.76
C HIS A 660 -3.68 19.96 -37.02
N THR A 661 -3.59 18.63 -36.98
CA THR A 661 -3.04 17.82 -38.07
C THR A 661 -4.02 16.70 -38.43
N SER A 662 -4.25 16.49 -39.73
CA SER A 662 -4.98 15.34 -40.26
C SER A 662 -4.16 14.70 -41.37
N THR A 663 -4.15 13.37 -41.44
CA THR A 663 -3.38 12.61 -42.44
C THR A 663 -4.10 12.47 -43.77
N GLU A 664 -5.41 12.74 -43.81
CA GLU A 664 -6.23 12.61 -45.03
C GLU A 664 -6.87 13.94 -45.41
N SER A 665 -7.80 14.44 -44.58
CA SER A 665 -8.57 15.64 -44.89
C SER A 665 -8.88 16.47 -43.64
N THR A 666 -8.92 17.80 -43.82
CA THR A 666 -9.37 18.75 -42.80
C THR A 666 -10.46 19.63 -43.42
N HIS A 667 -11.61 19.73 -42.75
CA HIS A 667 -12.73 20.55 -43.18
C HIS A 667 -13.03 21.62 -42.13
N SER A 668 -13.12 22.87 -42.56
CA SER A 668 -13.57 24.00 -41.73
C SER A 668 -14.77 24.65 -42.42
N HIS A 669 -15.90 24.70 -41.73
CA HIS A 669 -17.16 25.21 -42.25
C HIS A 669 -17.81 26.17 -41.26
N ALA A 670 -18.27 27.31 -41.76
CA ALA A 670 -19.13 28.24 -41.03
C ALA A 670 -20.25 28.72 -41.97
N THR A 671 -21.48 28.80 -41.46
CA THR A 671 -22.63 29.24 -42.25
C THR A 671 -22.64 30.76 -42.47
N ASP A 672 -22.03 31.53 -41.58
CA ASP A 672 -22.01 33.00 -41.63
C ASP A 672 -20.59 33.51 -41.94
N ASN A 673 -19.70 33.54 -40.94
CA ASN A 673 -18.36 34.14 -41.07
C ASN A 673 -17.24 33.22 -40.58
N THR A 674 -16.10 33.26 -41.28
CA THR A 674 -14.83 32.64 -40.86
C THR A 674 -13.73 33.71 -40.88
N HIS A 675 -12.97 33.82 -39.79
CA HIS A 675 -11.84 34.74 -39.67
C HIS A 675 -10.54 33.99 -39.39
N HIS A 676 -9.49 34.33 -40.12
CA HIS A 676 -8.12 33.90 -39.83
C HIS A 676 -7.28 35.16 -39.59
N HIS A 677 -6.56 35.19 -38.47
CA HIS A 677 -5.78 36.35 -38.05
C HIS A 677 -4.42 35.92 -37.52
N SER A 678 -3.39 36.68 -37.87
CA SER A 678 -2.04 36.58 -37.30
C SER A 678 -1.46 37.98 -37.19
N GLN A 679 -0.75 38.25 -36.09
CA GLN A 679 -0.15 39.56 -35.85
C GLN A 679 1.15 39.76 -36.66
N THR A 680 1.89 38.69 -36.93
CA THR A 680 3.23 38.77 -37.55
C THR A 680 3.24 38.21 -38.95
N GLN A 681 2.83 36.96 -39.13
CA GLN A 681 2.87 36.27 -40.42
C GLN A 681 1.79 35.20 -40.53
N MET A 682 1.25 35.02 -41.73
CA MET A 682 0.32 33.94 -42.07
C MET A 682 0.81 33.27 -43.35
N ASN A 683 1.19 31.99 -43.26
CA ASN A 683 1.73 31.22 -44.37
C ASN A 683 0.77 30.10 -44.78
N GLN A 684 0.59 29.89 -46.08
CA GLN A 684 -0.17 28.78 -46.65
C GLN A 684 0.68 28.07 -47.69
N LEU A 685 1.02 26.82 -47.41
CA LEU A 685 1.86 25.98 -48.27
C LEU A 685 1.05 24.77 -48.72
N VAL A 686 1.00 24.55 -50.04
CA VAL A 686 0.29 23.42 -50.64
C VAL A 686 1.16 22.83 -51.74
N ALA A 687 1.39 21.52 -51.71
CA ALA A 687 2.17 20.81 -52.72
C ALA A 687 1.38 20.58 -54.02
N GLY A 688 0.05 20.48 -53.91
CA GLY A 688 -0.87 20.43 -55.03
C GLY A 688 -1.41 21.81 -55.41
N ASN A 689 -2.72 21.88 -55.70
CA ASN A 689 -3.38 23.10 -56.14
C ASN A 689 -3.98 23.88 -54.97
N ILE A 690 -3.98 25.21 -55.08
CA ILE A 690 -4.77 26.11 -54.24
C ILE A 690 -5.91 26.69 -55.08
N HIS A 691 -7.16 26.60 -54.61
CA HIS A 691 -8.33 27.17 -55.26
C HIS A 691 -9.01 28.20 -54.34
N TYR A 692 -9.25 29.40 -54.87
CA TYR A 692 -10.08 30.41 -54.23
C TYR A 692 -11.31 30.67 -55.09
N TYR A 693 -12.50 30.55 -54.50
CA TYR A 693 -13.77 30.82 -55.18
C TYR A 693 -14.64 31.71 -54.31
N SER A 694 -15.24 32.73 -54.92
CA SER A 694 -16.23 33.61 -54.29
C SER A 694 -17.35 33.90 -55.28
N ASN A 695 -18.60 33.72 -54.86
CA ASN A 695 -19.78 33.98 -55.71
C ASN A 695 -20.04 35.50 -55.92
N LYS A 696 -19.47 36.36 -55.07
CA LYS A 696 -19.70 37.82 -55.14
C LYS A 696 -18.43 38.57 -55.54
N ALA A 697 -17.49 38.69 -54.63
CA ALA A 697 -16.27 39.46 -54.82
C ALA A 697 -15.13 38.81 -54.05
N GLN A 698 -13.91 38.97 -54.58
CA GLN A 698 -12.67 38.62 -53.90
C GLN A 698 -11.77 39.86 -53.91
N THR A 699 -11.24 40.24 -52.75
CA THR A 699 -10.43 41.45 -52.59
C THR A 699 -9.15 41.11 -51.85
N HIS A 700 -8.02 41.54 -52.41
CA HIS A 700 -6.69 41.42 -51.81
C HIS A 700 -6.15 42.85 -51.61
N THR A 701 -5.75 43.19 -50.39
CA THR A 701 -5.34 44.56 -50.05
C THR A 701 -4.19 44.53 -49.05
N ALA A 702 -3.06 45.13 -49.43
CA ALA A 702 -2.00 45.52 -48.50
C ALA A 702 -2.18 47.00 -48.14
N ALA A 703 -2.23 47.32 -46.84
CA ALA A 703 -2.32 48.71 -46.39
C ALA A 703 -1.02 49.49 -46.63
N HIS A 704 0.12 48.81 -46.48
CA HIS A 704 1.47 49.29 -46.77
C HIS A 704 2.28 48.13 -47.36
N GLY A 705 3.28 48.44 -48.19
CA GLY A 705 4.11 47.44 -48.85
C GLY A 705 3.51 46.86 -50.13
N ASP A 706 4.23 45.91 -50.72
CA ASP A 706 3.93 45.37 -52.05
C ASP A 706 2.95 44.18 -52.00
N VAL A 707 2.08 44.07 -53.01
CA VAL A 707 1.32 42.85 -53.29
C VAL A 707 1.99 42.14 -54.46
N THR A 708 2.71 41.05 -54.19
CA THR A 708 3.43 40.28 -55.20
C THR A 708 2.68 39.00 -55.55
N ILE A 709 2.41 38.80 -56.84
CA ILE A 709 1.90 37.54 -57.41
C ILE A 709 2.94 37.07 -58.42
N GLN A 710 3.42 35.83 -58.31
CA GLN A 710 4.50 35.33 -59.17
C GLN A 710 4.25 33.87 -59.57
N ALA A 711 4.51 33.55 -60.84
CA ALA A 711 4.65 32.18 -61.34
C ALA A 711 6.11 31.98 -61.78
N HIS A 712 6.80 30.95 -61.28
CA HIS A 712 8.25 30.79 -61.49
C HIS A 712 8.59 29.99 -62.75
N GLN A 713 7.94 28.84 -62.94
CA GLN A 713 8.27 27.88 -64.03
C GLN A 713 7.15 27.74 -65.07
N ALA A 714 6.06 28.49 -64.93
CA ALA A 714 4.86 28.33 -65.75
C ALA A 714 4.18 29.68 -66.03
N GLN A 715 3.18 29.63 -66.90
CA GLN A 715 2.41 30.80 -67.31
C GLN A 715 1.59 31.39 -66.15
N MET A 716 1.64 32.71 -66.01
CA MET A 716 0.60 33.46 -65.30
C MET A 716 -0.51 33.85 -66.29
N ARG A 717 -1.77 33.56 -65.96
CA ARG A 717 -2.94 33.86 -66.79
C ARG A 717 -3.93 34.73 -66.01
N LEU A 718 -4.34 35.85 -66.60
CA LEU A 718 -5.31 36.81 -66.06
C LEU A 718 -6.41 37.00 -67.09
N ASP A 719 -7.61 36.48 -66.82
CA ASP A 719 -8.77 36.56 -67.71
C ASP A 719 -9.88 37.42 -67.12
N SER A 720 -10.65 38.06 -67.99
CA SER A 720 -11.89 38.73 -67.65
C SER A 720 -12.84 38.70 -68.85
N GLU A 721 -14.07 38.22 -68.67
CA GLU A 721 -15.09 38.22 -69.74
C GLU A 721 -15.51 39.63 -70.16
N GLN A 722 -15.43 40.58 -69.23
CA GLN A 722 -15.78 41.98 -69.48
C GLN A 722 -14.53 42.84 -69.64
N VAL A 723 -14.12 43.56 -68.59
CA VAL A 723 -13.04 44.55 -68.66
C VAL A 723 -11.95 44.19 -67.66
N LEU A 724 -10.74 43.91 -68.17
CA LEU A 724 -9.52 43.90 -67.36
C LEU A 724 -9.00 45.34 -67.24
N ARG A 725 -8.95 45.89 -66.02
CA ARG A 725 -8.41 47.23 -65.74
C ARG A 725 -7.12 47.10 -64.93
N ILE A 726 -6.02 47.64 -65.47
CA ILE A 726 -4.76 47.85 -64.76
C ILE A 726 -4.58 49.36 -64.62
N HIS A 727 -4.47 49.86 -63.39
CA HIS A 727 -4.38 51.29 -63.11
C HIS A 727 -3.27 51.56 -62.09
N SER A 728 -2.39 52.50 -62.41
CA SER A 728 -1.39 53.06 -61.50
C SER A 728 -1.51 54.58 -61.48
N ARG A 729 -1.17 55.20 -60.35
CA ARG A 729 -1.10 56.66 -60.24
C ARG A 729 0.22 57.24 -60.76
N ASP A 730 1.23 56.40 -60.92
CA ASP A 730 2.58 56.80 -61.34
C ASP A 730 2.90 56.18 -62.72
N SER A 731 3.40 54.94 -62.75
CA SER A 731 3.70 54.21 -63.99
C SER A 731 3.08 52.81 -64.01
N ILE A 732 2.88 52.28 -65.21
CA ILE A 732 2.60 50.86 -65.47
C ILE A 732 3.75 50.37 -66.35
N GLU A 733 4.47 49.35 -65.87
CA GLU A 733 5.61 48.74 -66.57
C GLU A 733 5.28 47.30 -66.98
N ILE A 734 5.49 46.99 -68.26
CA ILE A 734 5.37 45.63 -68.80
C ILE A 734 6.70 45.31 -69.46
N ILE A 735 7.45 44.39 -68.87
CA ILE A 735 8.81 44.04 -69.30
C ILE A 735 8.80 42.60 -69.81
N ALA A 736 9.26 42.39 -71.04
CA ALA A 736 9.47 41.08 -71.63
C ALA A 736 10.83 41.07 -72.35
N PRO A 737 11.74 40.12 -72.05
CA PRO A 737 13.09 40.11 -72.63
C PRO A 737 13.07 39.75 -74.12
N ASP A 738 12.21 38.81 -74.51
CA ASP A 738 12.18 38.29 -75.88
C ASP A 738 11.11 38.97 -76.74
N THR A 739 9.86 39.01 -76.27
CA THR A 739 8.73 39.48 -77.08
C THR A 739 7.59 40.02 -76.21
N LEU A 740 7.09 41.21 -76.56
CA LEU A 740 5.85 41.79 -76.05
C LEU A 740 4.84 41.93 -77.18
N THR A 741 3.65 41.33 -77.04
CA THR A 741 2.61 41.37 -78.08
C THR A 741 1.29 41.91 -77.50
N LEU A 742 0.78 42.99 -78.09
CA LEU A 742 -0.53 43.56 -77.79
C LEU A 742 -1.43 43.39 -79.02
N LYS A 743 -2.58 42.71 -78.87
CA LYS A 743 -3.50 42.41 -79.99
C LYS A 743 -4.93 42.80 -79.64
N ALA A 744 -5.64 43.39 -80.60
CA ALA A 744 -7.06 43.70 -80.53
C ALA A 744 -7.71 43.58 -81.93
N ALA A 745 -8.76 42.77 -82.05
CA ALA A 745 -9.58 42.62 -83.26
C ALA A 745 -8.79 42.45 -84.59
N GLY A 746 -7.69 41.69 -84.56
CA GLY A 746 -6.85 41.42 -85.74
C GLY A 746 -5.79 42.49 -86.04
N SER A 747 -5.74 43.58 -85.27
CA SER A 747 -4.62 44.53 -85.27
C SER A 747 -3.76 44.35 -84.01
N GLY A 748 -2.47 44.65 -84.08
CA GLY A 748 -1.59 44.50 -82.93
C GLY A 748 -0.24 45.19 -83.09
N ILE A 749 0.48 45.25 -81.97
CA ILE A 749 1.84 45.76 -81.87
C ILE A 749 2.66 44.62 -81.25
N GLU A 750 3.71 44.20 -81.94
CA GLU A 750 4.68 43.23 -81.46
C GLU A 750 6.04 43.90 -81.33
N ILE A 751 6.67 43.78 -80.17
CA ILE A 751 8.00 44.30 -79.88
C ILE A 751 8.91 43.09 -79.64
N SER A 752 9.86 42.85 -80.53
CA SER A 752 10.77 41.69 -80.48
C SER A 752 12.13 42.01 -81.09
N GLY A 753 13.22 41.57 -80.47
CA GLY A 753 14.58 41.73 -81.04
C GLY A 753 14.96 43.19 -81.35
N GLY A 754 14.46 44.14 -80.56
CA GLY A 754 14.67 45.58 -80.75
C GLY A 754 13.79 46.26 -81.81
N ASN A 755 12.91 45.51 -82.50
CA ASN A 755 12.01 46.04 -83.53
C ASN A 755 10.58 46.20 -83.00
N VAL A 756 9.86 47.21 -83.53
CA VAL A 756 8.42 47.40 -83.32
C VAL A 756 7.68 47.06 -84.60
N THR A 757 6.90 45.99 -84.59
CA THR A 757 6.13 45.48 -85.72
C THR A 757 4.65 45.78 -85.54
N PHE A 758 4.06 46.53 -86.47
CA PHE A 758 2.61 46.73 -86.53
C PHE A 758 1.97 45.61 -87.35
N ILE A 759 1.08 44.85 -86.72
CA ILE A 759 0.31 43.78 -87.35
C ILE A 759 -1.07 44.35 -87.66
N THR A 760 -1.45 44.49 -88.93
CA THR A 760 -2.78 44.99 -89.32
C THR A 760 -3.34 44.20 -90.51
N PRO A 761 -4.66 44.05 -90.64
CA PRO A 761 -5.27 43.34 -91.78
C PRO A 761 -5.16 44.11 -93.11
N ALA A 762 -4.83 45.40 -93.06
CA ALA A 762 -4.74 46.32 -94.20
C ALA A 762 -3.48 47.22 -94.09
N GLN A 763 -3.14 47.95 -95.15
CA GLN A 763 -1.97 48.85 -95.17
C GLN A 763 -2.01 49.90 -94.05
N VAL A 764 -0.88 50.04 -93.33
CA VAL A 764 -0.67 51.08 -92.31
C VAL A 764 -0.44 52.43 -92.99
N GLY A 765 -1.33 53.40 -92.75
CA GLY A 765 -1.21 54.76 -93.27
C GLY A 765 -0.61 55.73 -92.24
N TYR A 766 0.57 56.28 -92.50
CA TYR A 766 1.20 57.31 -91.68
C TYR A 766 0.83 58.71 -92.20
N LYS A 767 0.11 59.51 -91.41
CA LYS A 767 -0.23 60.90 -91.76
C LYS A 767 0.78 61.90 -91.15
N ALA A 768 1.92 62.11 -91.82
CA ALA A 768 2.92 63.10 -91.43
C ALA A 768 3.49 63.84 -92.66
N SER A 769 3.88 65.12 -92.50
CA SER A 769 4.52 65.93 -93.57
C SER A 769 5.94 65.48 -93.90
N LYS A 770 6.59 64.75 -92.98
CA LYS A 770 7.88 64.07 -93.14
C LYS A 770 7.90 62.86 -92.20
N VAL A 771 8.14 61.67 -92.74
CA VAL A 771 8.42 60.46 -91.94
C VAL A 771 9.92 60.21 -92.03
N ASP A 772 10.63 60.44 -90.93
CA ASP A 772 12.09 60.23 -90.85
C ASP A 772 12.34 58.81 -90.34
N TRP A 773 12.51 57.87 -91.26
CA TRP A 773 13.00 56.53 -90.95
C TRP A 773 14.51 56.66 -90.76
N GLY A 774 14.96 57.11 -89.59
CA GLY A 774 16.37 57.38 -89.33
C GLY A 774 17.26 56.23 -89.78
N SER A 775 18.28 56.53 -90.58
CA SER A 775 19.38 55.60 -90.88
C SER A 775 19.99 55.12 -89.57
N GLY A 776 20.12 53.81 -89.38
CA GLY A 776 20.54 53.14 -88.14
C GLY A 776 21.65 53.87 -87.37
N GLY A 777 21.24 54.79 -86.50
CA GLY A 777 22.04 55.34 -85.44
C GLY A 777 21.75 54.49 -84.23
N GLY A 778 22.68 53.59 -83.91
CA GLY A 778 22.66 52.86 -82.66
C GLY A 778 22.79 53.83 -81.50
N ILE A 779 21.68 54.44 -81.10
CA ILE A 779 21.52 54.94 -79.75
C ILE A 779 21.18 53.68 -78.97
N GLY A 780 22.21 53.03 -78.41
CA GLY A 780 22.02 51.88 -77.54
C GLY A 780 21.09 52.29 -76.41
N PHE A 781 19.86 51.77 -76.43
CA PHE A 781 19.14 51.63 -75.18
C PHE A 781 20.05 50.78 -74.27
N PRO A 782 20.23 51.12 -72.98
CA PRO A 782 20.89 50.21 -72.06
C PRO A 782 20.16 48.88 -72.21
N ALA A 783 20.89 47.80 -72.47
CA ALA A 783 20.32 46.47 -72.37
C ALA A 783 19.64 46.41 -71.00
N VAL A 784 18.35 46.07 -70.97
CA VAL A 784 17.70 45.67 -69.73
C VAL A 784 18.37 44.36 -69.35
N HIS A 785 19.49 44.48 -68.64
CA HIS A 785 20.00 43.41 -67.82
C HIS A 785 18.91 43.19 -66.77
N LEU A 786 18.18 42.07 -66.88
CA LEU A 786 17.88 41.34 -65.65
C LEU A 786 19.18 41.31 -64.84
N PRO A 787 19.19 41.62 -63.54
CA PRO A 787 20.41 41.60 -62.75
C PRO A 787 21.08 40.25 -62.97
N THR A 788 22.16 40.28 -63.73
CA THR A 788 23.03 39.16 -64.05
C THR A 788 24.37 39.66 -63.57
N ALA A 789 24.73 39.19 -62.37
CA ALA A 789 26.01 39.48 -61.75
C ALA A 789 27.13 39.11 -62.74
N ASN A 790 27.88 40.10 -63.23
CA ASN A 790 29.10 39.87 -63.98
C ASN A 790 30.29 40.34 -63.14
N LEU A 791 31.09 39.36 -62.75
CA LEU A 791 32.41 39.45 -62.14
C LEU A 791 33.36 40.25 -63.05
N LEU A 792 34.06 41.24 -62.49
CA LEU A 792 35.18 41.93 -63.12
C LEU A 792 36.43 41.05 -63.00
N GLU A 793 36.97 40.57 -64.13
CA GLU A 793 38.38 40.16 -64.22
C GLU A 793 39.25 41.41 -64.37
N ASN A 794 39.71 41.94 -63.24
CA ASN A 794 40.96 42.70 -63.21
C ASN A 794 42.09 41.68 -63.04
N SER A 795 43.07 41.71 -63.95
CA SER A 795 44.39 41.10 -63.74
C SER A 795 45.20 41.91 -62.72
N GLU A 796 44.63 42.09 -61.54
CA GLU A 796 45.38 42.33 -60.32
C GLU A 796 45.90 40.96 -59.86
N ILE A 797 47.01 40.96 -59.12
CA ILE A 797 47.55 39.76 -58.46
C ILE A 797 46.36 39.04 -57.83
N ILE A 798 45.96 37.89 -58.39
CA ILE A 798 44.78 37.16 -57.91
C ILE A 798 45.19 36.55 -56.57
N ASN A 799 45.05 37.36 -55.53
CA ASN A 799 45.08 36.90 -54.16
C ASN A 799 44.02 35.79 -54.08
N PRO A 800 44.33 34.62 -53.51
CA PRO A 800 43.36 33.54 -53.45
C PRO A 800 42.10 34.04 -52.76
N LEU A 801 40.93 33.73 -53.33
CA LEU A 801 39.67 34.20 -52.78
C LEU A 801 39.33 33.43 -51.51
N VAL A 802 38.92 34.15 -50.49
CA VAL A 802 38.39 33.58 -49.26
C VAL A 802 36.98 34.09 -49.01
N LYS A 803 36.12 33.23 -48.48
CA LYS A 803 34.78 33.58 -48.07
C LYS A 803 34.70 33.61 -46.56
N VAL A 804 34.12 34.68 -46.02
CA VAL A 804 33.86 34.82 -44.59
C VAL A 804 32.40 34.47 -44.32
N PHE A 805 32.16 33.45 -43.50
CA PHE A 805 30.82 33.04 -43.09
C PHE A 805 30.55 33.54 -41.66
N PRO A 806 29.61 34.47 -41.46
CA PRO A 806 29.15 34.79 -40.12
C PRO A 806 28.30 33.61 -39.60
N HIS A 807 28.80 32.91 -38.58
CA HIS A 807 28.05 31.90 -37.87
C HIS A 807 27.28 32.55 -36.73
N ILE A 808 26.01 32.85 -37.00
CA ILE A 808 25.06 33.23 -35.96
C ILE A 808 24.56 31.93 -35.34
N PHE A 809 25.02 31.59 -34.14
CA PHE A 809 24.51 30.45 -33.37
C PHE A 809 23.52 30.94 -32.30
N PRO A 810 22.20 30.71 -32.46
CA PRO A 810 21.27 30.82 -31.34
C PRO A 810 21.46 29.61 -30.41
N PRO A 811 21.56 29.76 -29.06
CA PRO A 811 21.45 30.97 -28.25
C PRO A 811 22.77 31.28 -27.50
N CYS A 812 23.83 31.67 -28.20
CA CYS A 812 25.10 32.06 -27.56
C CYS A 812 25.62 33.41 -28.11
N HIS A 813 25.93 34.35 -27.21
CA HIS A 813 26.13 35.79 -27.46
C HIS A 813 27.49 36.22 -28.05
N ASN A 814 28.11 35.43 -28.93
CA ASN A 814 29.35 35.85 -29.64
C ASN A 814 29.25 35.56 -31.14
N ILE A 815 29.43 36.59 -31.98
CA ILE A 815 29.43 36.46 -33.45
C ILE A 815 30.75 35.79 -33.87
N LEU A 816 30.71 34.48 -34.10
CA LEU A 816 31.84 33.73 -34.63
C LEU A 816 31.80 33.81 -36.16
N ALA A 817 32.87 34.26 -36.81
CA ALA A 817 32.99 34.20 -38.25
C ALA A 817 34.03 33.13 -38.64
N SER A 818 33.84 32.46 -39.77
CA SER A 818 34.83 31.53 -40.31
C SER A 818 35.33 31.98 -41.67
N ILE A 819 36.60 31.73 -41.97
CA ILE A 819 37.25 32.00 -43.25
C ILE A 819 37.54 30.67 -43.92
N GLU A 820 37.09 30.54 -45.16
CA GLU A 820 37.30 29.36 -46.00
C GLU A 820 37.90 29.81 -47.34
N LYS A 821 38.86 29.04 -47.88
CA LYS A 821 39.31 29.28 -49.25
C LYS A 821 38.21 28.88 -50.22
N LEU A 822 37.92 29.75 -51.18
CA LEU A 822 36.85 29.54 -52.14
C LEU A 822 37.15 28.36 -53.10
N ASP A 823 38.43 28.01 -53.27
CA ASP A 823 38.89 26.87 -54.08
C ASP A 823 38.73 25.50 -53.39
N GLY A 824 38.27 25.48 -52.12
CA GLY A 824 38.05 24.27 -51.32
C GLY A 824 39.32 23.66 -50.73
N SER A 825 40.50 24.24 -50.96
CA SER A 825 41.74 23.84 -50.30
C SER A 825 41.75 24.29 -48.83
N ARG A 826 42.47 23.55 -47.98
CA ARG A 826 42.46 23.76 -46.53
C ARG A 826 43.58 24.72 -46.10
N PHE A 827 43.34 25.52 -45.07
CA PHE A 827 44.43 26.24 -44.41
C PHE A 827 45.22 25.26 -43.54
N GLU A 828 46.55 25.29 -43.65
CA GLU A 828 47.45 24.40 -42.89
C GLU A 828 47.87 25.01 -41.55
N SER A 829 47.89 26.34 -41.43
CA SER A 829 48.20 27.07 -40.19
C SER A 829 47.67 28.51 -40.24
N CYS A 830 47.48 29.13 -39.07
CA CYS A 830 47.10 30.54 -38.95
C CYS A 830 47.73 31.16 -37.69
N ASN A 831 48.97 31.63 -37.83
CA ASN A 831 49.73 32.30 -36.77
C ASN A 831 49.43 33.80 -36.72
N GLU A 832 49.12 34.42 -37.86
CA GLU A 832 48.69 35.82 -37.96
C GLU A 832 47.44 35.94 -38.85
N LEU A 833 46.45 36.72 -38.40
CA LEU A 833 45.29 37.12 -39.20
C LEU A 833 45.12 38.62 -39.01
N LYS A 834 45.10 39.36 -40.11
CA LYS A 834 45.02 40.82 -40.09
C LYS A 834 44.11 41.32 -41.22
N PHE A 835 43.15 42.17 -40.87
CA PHE A 835 42.43 42.97 -41.86
C PHE A 835 43.20 44.26 -42.12
N THR A 836 42.92 44.92 -43.23
CA THR A 836 43.59 46.18 -43.60
C THR A 836 43.43 47.27 -42.51
N SER A 837 42.39 47.16 -41.66
CA SER A 837 42.09 48.04 -40.51
C SER A 837 42.78 47.68 -39.19
N GLY A 838 43.36 46.48 -39.02
CA GLY A 838 43.96 46.07 -37.75
C GLY A 838 44.20 44.55 -37.61
N MET A 839 45.07 44.17 -36.66
CA MET A 839 45.36 42.76 -36.37
C MET A 839 44.24 42.14 -35.52
N ILE A 840 43.82 40.92 -35.86
CA ILE A 840 42.84 40.19 -35.04
C ILE A 840 43.59 39.34 -34.02
N ALA A 841 43.30 39.61 -32.75
CA ALA A 841 43.95 38.96 -31.63
C ALA A 841 43.50 37.50 -31.46
N GLU A 842 42.21 37.21 -31.63
CA GLU A 842 41.63 35.88 -31.41
C GLU A 842 41.23 35.20 -32.72
N LYS A 843 41.94 34.11 -33.04
CA LYS A 843 41.76 33.31 -34.26
C LYS A 843 42.15 31.87 -34.01
N TRP A 844 41.48 30.96 -34.68
CA TRP A 844 41.61 29.53 -34.43
C TRP A 844 41.47 28.75 -35.73
N LEU A 845 42.33 27.77 -35.98
CA LEU A 845 42.22 26.88 -37.12
C LEU A 845 41.54 25.58 -36.70
N ALA A 846 40.40 25.24 -37.28
CA ALA A 846 39.73 23.98 -37.03
C ALA A 846 40.36 22.84 -37.85
N ALA A 847 40.19 21.59 -37.38
CA ALA A 847 40.74 20.39 -38.02
C ALA A 847 40.28 20.16 -39.47
N ASN A 848 39.19 20.81 -39.89
CA ASN A 848 38.70 20.78 -41.28
C ASN A 848 39.38 21.84 -42.18
N GLY A 849 40.33 22.61 -41.67
CA GLY A 849 41.11 23.60 -42.42
C GLY A 849 40.45 24.97 -42.56
N LYS A 850 39.44 25.28 -41.74
CA LYS A 850 38.74 26.58 -41.69
C LYS A 850 39.25 27.43 -40.52
N ILE A 851 39.41 28.74 -40.72
CA ILE A 851 39.88 29.65 -39.67
C ILE A 851 38.68 30.36 -39.05
N TYR A 852 38.41 30.13 -37.77
CA TYR A 852 37.39 30.84 -37.01
C TYR A 852 38.01 32.03 -36.27
N PHE A 853 37.29 33.14 -36.20
CA PHE A 853 37.74 34.36 -35.52
C PHE A 853 36.53 35.21 -35.09
N ILE A 854 36.76 36.16 -34.20
CA ILE A 854 35.74 37.13 -33.78
C ILE A 854 36.08 38.49 -34.41
N PRO A 855 35.21 39.06 -35.26
CA PRO A 855 35.44 40.36 -35.85
C PRO A 855 35.26 41.48 -34.81
N GLN A 856 36.14 42.48 -34.80
CA GLN A 856 36.06 43.62 -33.87
C GLN A 856 35.05 44.71 -34.30
N SER A 857 34.60 44.68 -35.56
CA SER A 857 33.59 45.58 -36.16
C SER A 857 33.02 44.95 -37.44
N ASP A 858 32.01 45.58 -38.04
CA ASP A 858 31.49 45.19 -39.37
C ASP A 858 32.61 45.14 -40.41
N ILE A 859 32.60 44.10 -41.26
CA ILE A 859 33.57 43.90 -42.34
C ILE A 859 32.91 44.35 -43.65
N ALA A 860 32.70 45.65 -43.80
CA ALA A 860 32.05 46.23 -44.98
C ALA A 860 33.06 46.94 -45.91
N GLY A 861 33.19 46.47 -47.15
CA GLY A 861 34.07 47.02 -48.19
C GLY A 861 35.21 46.09 -48.62
N ASN A 862 35.78 46.35 -49.79
CA ASN A 862 36.90 45.59 -50.41
C ASN A 862 38.18 45.61 -49.54
N TYR A 863 38.23 44.78 -48.50
CA TYR A 863 39.41 44.59 -47.66
C TYR A 863 40.26 43.41 -48.13
N THR A 864 41.58 43.62 -48.20
CA THR A 864 42.55 42.51 -48.32
C THR A 864 42.84 41.97 -46.92
N ILE A 865 42.65 40.66 -46.72
CA ILE A 865 42.98 39.94 -45.49
C ILE A 865 44.40 39.38 -45.64
N PHE A 866 45.21 39.50 -44.59
CA PHE A 866 46.52 38.89 -44.52
C PHE A 866 46.49 37.70 -43.55
N ILE A 867 46.78 36.50 -44.04
CA ILE A 867 46.93 35.29 -43.23
C ILE A 867 48.40 34.90 -43.29
N ASN A 868 49.10 34.91 -42.15
CA ASN A 868 50.55 34.71 -42.08
C ASN A 868 51.34 35.62 -43.05
N ASN A 869 50.92 36.88 -43.20
CA ASN A 869 51.43 37.88 -44.16
C ASN A 869 51.19 37.60 -45.65
N GLU A 870 50.44 36.58 -46.05
CA GLU A 870 50.00 36.42 -47.44
C GLU A 870 48.64 37.08 -47.68
N PRO A 871 48.48 37.86 -48.77
CA PRO A 871 47.23 38.57 -49.08
C PRO A 871 46.17 37.64 -49.70
N TYR A 872 44.94 37.75 -49.19
CA TYR A 872 43.72 37.08 -49.66
C TYR A 872 42.62 38.12 -49.87
N SER A 873 41.82 37.97 -50.92
CA SER A 873 40.69 38.88 -51.22
C SER A 873 39.36 38.25 -50.79
N LEU A 874 38.46 39.05 -50.21
CA LEU A 874 37.12 38.61 -49.81
C LEU A 874 36.22 38.42 -51.04
N SER A 875 35.43 37.34 -51.06
CA SER A 875 34.53 37.07 -52.19
C SER A 875 33.21 37.87 -52.18
N ASP A 876 32.76 38.35 -51.01
CA ASP A 876 31.48 39.07 -50.83
C ASP A 876 31.61 40.11 -49.68
N ASP A 877 30.83 41.21 -49.72
CA ASP A 877 30.71 42.15 -48.57
C ASP A 877 29.97 41.48 -47.40
N VAL A 878 30.55 41.52 -46.19
CA VAL A 878 29.96 40.87 -45.00
C VAL A 878 29.42 41.92 -44.03
N PHE A 879 28.13 42.18 -44.12
CA PHE A 879 27.40 43.00 -43.15
C PHE A 879 26.99 42.13 -41.95
N LEU A 880 27.54 42.43 -40.78
CA LEU A 880 27.01 41.89 -39.52
C LEU A 880 25.79 42.73 -39.15
N SER A 881 24.67 42.07 -38.89
CA SER A 881 23.39 42.72 -38.56
C SER A 881 23.55 43.77 -37.45
N GLU A 882 23.06 45.00 -37.67
CA GLU A 882 22.91 46.00 -36.62
C GLU A 882 22.05 45.43 -35.47
N GLN A 883 22.66 45.22 -34.32
CA GLN A 883 21.98 45.05 -33.02
C GLN A 883 22.74 45.86 -31.96
N PRO A 884 22.08 46.31 -30.88
CA PRO A 884 22.43 47.51 -30.13
C PRO A 884 23.77 47.39 -29.39
N LYS A 885 24.48 48.53 -29.26
CA LYS A 885 25.67 48.68 -28.40
C LYS A 885 25.47 48.15 -26.96
N ASP A 886 24.23 48.07 -26.49
CA ASP A 886 23.86 47.56 -25.17
C ASP A 886 24.12 46.04 -25.00
N ILE A 887 24.13 45.26 -26.10
CA ILE A 887 24.40 43.81 -26.06
C ILE A 887 25.90 43.52 -25.99
N ILE A 888 26.74 44.34 -26.64
CA ILE A 888 28.21 44.23 -26.55
C ILE A 888 28.69 44.50 -25.12
N GLN A 889 28.04 45.43 -24.42
CA GLN A 889 28.31 45.72 -23.01
C GLN A 889 27.95 44.52 -22.11
N SER A 890 26.81 43.87 -22.34
CA SER A 890 26.40 42.63 -21.65
C SER A 890 27.39 41.49 -21.83
N THR A 891 27.94 41.31 -23.03
CA THR A 891 28.90 40.23 -23.30
C THR A 891 30.27 40.53 -22.68
N TYR A 892 30.70 41.80 -22.66
CA TYR A 892 31.91 42.23 -21.94
C TYR A 892 31.75 42.02 -20.42
N ASP A 893 30.60 42.36 -19.86
CA ASP A 893 30.29 42.16 -18.44
C ASP A 893 30.21 40.66 -18.08
N GLN A 894 29.64 39.81 -18.96
CA GLN A 894 29.61 38.35 -18.77
C GLN A 894 31.01 37.70 -18.88
N LEU A 895 31.86 38.20 -19.78
CA LEU A 895 33.27 37.79 -19.89
C LEU A 895 34.09 38.23 -18.68
N GLN A 896 33.83 39.43 -18.15
CA GLN A 896 34.45 39.94 -16.94
C GLN A 896 34.07 39.05 -15.73
N VAL A 897 32.78 38.69 -15.59
CA VAL A 897 32.30 37.77 -14.53
C VAL A 897 32.94 36.39 -14.64
N LEU A 898 33.06 35.83 -15.85
CA LEU A 898 33.71 34.52 -16.04
C LEU A 898 35.22 34.55 -15.79
N ASN A 899 35.90 35.64 -16.13
CA ASN A 899 37.31 35.84 -15.81
C ASN A 899 37.54 36.05 -14.30
N ASP A 900 36.65 36.80 -13.64
CA ASP A 900 36.67 37.00 -12.19
C ASP A 900 36.39 35.69 -11.44
N MET A 901 35.45 34.86 -11.93
CA MET A 901 35.19 33.51 -11.42
C MET A 901 36.40 32.58 -11.62
N GLY A 902 37.07 32.64 -12.77
CA GLY A 902 38.30 31.88 -13.02
C GLY A 902 39.42 32.26 -12.05
N ALA A 903 39.61 33.56 -11.81
CA ALA A 903 40.57 34.07 -10.83
C ALA A 903 40.20 33.70 -9.38
N GLN A 904 38.91 33.69 -9.04
CA GLN A 904 38.40 33.31 -7.72
C GLN A 904 38.52 31.80 -7.48
N TYR A 905 38.32 30.97 -8.50
CA TYR A 905 38.56 29.53 -8.47
C TYR A 905 40.06 29.20 -8.28
N GLU A 906 40.96 29.85 -9.04
CA GLU A 906 42.41 29.69 -8.84
C GLU A 906 42.87 30.15 -7.44
N SER A 907 42.18 31.12 -6.84
CA SER A 907 42.40 31.59 -5.48
C SER A 907 41.95 30.58 -4.42
N GLU A 908 40.78 29.96 -4.58
CA GLU A 908 40.23 29.01 -3.61
C GLU A 908 40.85 27.62 -3.69
N PHE A 909 41.24 27.17 -4.89
CA PHE A 909 41.73 25.81 -5.13
C PHE A 909 43.21 25.73 -5.51
N GLY A 910 43.91 26.87 -5.63
CA GLY A 910 45.37 26.97 -5.79
C GLY A 910 45.89 26.93 -7.24
N LYS A 911 46.91 27.73 -7.54
CA LYS A 911 47.60 27.75 -8.85
C LYS A 911 48.32 26.42 -9.12
N GLY A 912 47.86 25.69 -10.14
CA GLY A 912 48.43 24.40 -10.57
C GLY A 912 47.50 23.21 -10.39
N SER A 913 46.32 23.39 -9.79
CA SER A 913 45.16 22.50 -9.97
C SER A 913 44.85 22.50 -11.46
N SER A 914 45.03 21.38 -12.16
CA SER A 914 44.95 21.30 -13.62
C SER A 914 43.52 21.46 -14.14
N CYS A 915 42.93 22.63 -13.95
CA CYS A 915 42.11 23.23 -14.98
C CYS A 915 43.11 24.05 -15.80
N ASP A 916 43.69 23.44 -16.83
CA ASP A 916 44.34 24.20 -17.89
C ASP A 916 43.22 25.03 -18.55
N ILE A 917 42.81 26.14 -17.92
CA ILE A 917 42.08 27.22 -18.58
C ILE A 917 43.12 28.01 -19.39
N SER A 918 43.80 27.29 -20.27
CA SER A 918 44.32 27.87 -21.49
C SER A 918 43.10 28.21 -22.31
N LEU A 919 42.70 29.48 -22.32
CA LEU A 919 41.70 30.05 -23.24
C LEU A 919 42.20 29.83 -24.68
N ASN A 920 41.99 28.63 -25.19
CA ASN A 920 42.37 28.24 -26.53
C ASN A 920 41.15 27.64 -27.24
N THR A 921 40.64 28.45 -28.17
CA THR A 921 39.98 28.04 -29.41
C THR A 921 38.60 27.40 -29.31
N GLY A 922 37.65 28.04 -29.99
CA GLY A 922 36.21 27.78 -29.91
C GLY A 922 35.75 26.38 -30.30
N LEU A 923 34.46 26.16 -30.02
CA LEU A 923 33.56 25.06 -30.41
C LEU A 923 33.22 23.94 -29.40
N ASN A 924 33.59 23.99 -28.12
CA ASN A 924 33.01 23.07 -27.13
C ASN A 924 32.87 23.71 -25.74
N ARG A 925 31.68 24.17 -25.33
CA ARG A 925 31.37 24.48 -23.91
C ARG A 925 29.88 24.33 -23.56
N TYR A 926 29.52 23.11 -23.17
CA TYR A 926 28.67 22.78 -22.00
C TYR A 926 29.10 21.41 -21.44
N SER A 927 29.61 20.50 -22.28
CA SER A 927 30.07 19.16 -21.88
C SER A 927 31.30 19.13 -20.97
N ILE A 928 32.29 20.02 -21.15
CA ILE A 928 33.59 19.94 -20.45
C ILE A 928 33.47 20.24 -18.94
N ILE A 929 32.51 21.08 -18.51
CA ILE A 929 32.27 21.35 -17.08
C ILE A 929 31.53 20.17 -16.43
N LEU A 930 30.57 19.57 -17.15
CA LEU A 930 29.80 18.41 -16.66
C LEU A 930 30.67 17.15 -16.59
N ASP A 931 31.51 16.89 -17.61
CA ASP A 931 32.46 15.76 -17.62
C ASP A 931 33.52 15.89 -16.51
N TYR A 932 33.83 17.11 -16.06
CA TYR A 932 34.74 17.33 -14.93
C TYR A 932 34.05 17.16 -13.57
N ILE A 933 32.79 17.58 -13.43
CA ILE A 933 31.97 17.33 -12.23
C ILE A 933 31.77 15.83 -12.01
N GLU A 934 31.57 15.06 -13.09
CA GLU A 934 31.40 13.61 -13.03
C GLU A 934 32.69 12.86 -12.65
N SER A 935 33.86 13.40 -12.99
CA SER A 935 35.15 12.74 -12.74
C SER A 935 35.84 13.12 -11.42
N ALA A 936 35.43 14.21 -10.76
CA ALA A 936 36.17 14.77 -9.62
C ALA A 936 35.61 14.44 -8.23
N ASN A 937 34.51 13.68 -8.11
CA ASN A 937 34.01 13.09 -6.85
C ASN A 937 33.73 14.14 -5.74
N TRP A 938 33.05 15.23 -6.08
CA TRP A 938 32.85 16.39 -5.20
C TRP A 938 31.89 16.10 -4.04
N ASN A 939 32.19 16.66 -2.87
CA ASN A 939 31.29 16.62 -1.73
C ASN A 939 30.26 17.77 -1.80
N ARG A 940 29.24 17.71 -0.94
CA ARG A 940 28.13 18.68 -0.94
C ARG A 940 28.57 20.12 -0.68
N ASP A 941 29.64 20.33 0.09
CA ASP A 941 30.15 21.67 0.40
C ASP A 941 30.92 22.27 -0.78
N ASP A 942 31.66 21.46 -1.54
CA ASP A 942 32.34 21.89 -2.78
C ASP A 942 31.32 22.24 -3.88
N MET A 943 30.24 21.46 -3.98
CA MET A 943 29.10 21.76 -4.85
C MET A 943 28.37 23.04 -4.45
N ASN A 944 28.14 23.26 -3.15
CA ASN A 944 27.49 24.47 -2.65
C ASN A 944 28.34 25.72 -2.87
N LYS A 945 29.68 25.62 -2.75
CA LYS A 945 30.60 26.71 -3.08
C LYS A 945 30.55 27.06 -4.57
N LEU A 946 30.59 26.05 -5.46
CA LEU A 946 30.43 26.26 -6.89
C LEU A 946 29.09 26.93 -7.22
N ILE A 947 28.00 26.45 -6.61
CA ILE A 947 26.64 27.01 -6.80
C ILE A 947 26.61 28.48 -6.34
N ASN A 948 27.22 28.82 -5.20
CA ASN A 948 27.29 30.21 -4.74
C ASN A 948 28.15 31.09 -5.66
N ILE A 949 29.21 30.56 -6.26
CA ILE A 949 30.01 31.28 -7.27
C ILE A 949 29.18 31.47 -8.57
N MET A 950 28.31 30.51 -8.92
CA MET A 950 27.46 30.55 -10.13
C MET A 950 26.15 31.36 -9.98
N GLN A 951 25.76 31.76 -8.77
CA GLN A 951 24.51 32.49 -8.48
C GLN A 951 24.39 33.88 -9.14
N GLY A 952 25.46 34.39 -9.77
CA GLY A 952 25.45 35.64 -10.54
C GLY A 952 25.14 35.49 -12.05
N VAL A 953 25.00 34.27 -12.58
CA VAL A 953 24.82 34.03 -14.02
C VAL A 953 23.43 33.45 -14.29
N SER A 954 22.59 34.17 -15.03
CA SER A 954 21.30 33.65 -15.52
C SER A 954 21.57 32.67 -16.68
N ILE A 955 21.49 31.37 -16.41
CA ILE A 955 21.58 30.32 -17.43
C ILE A 955 20.19 29.67 -17.55
N ASP A 956 19.64 29.68 -18.76
CA ASP A 956 18.35 29.07 -19.08
C ASP A 956 18.57 27.59 -19.44
N PHE A 957 17.99 26.68 -18.66
CA PHE A 957 18.13 25.23 -18.86
C PHE A 957 17.00 24.73 -19.75
N THR A 958 17.24 24.63 -21.05
CA THR A 958 16.39 23.86 -21.97
C THR A 958 17.16 22.68 -22.53
N GLU A 959 17.27 21.61 -21.74
CA GLU A 959 17.07 20.22 -22.15
C GLU A 959 17.37 19.30 -20.96
N LYS A 960 16.48 18.31 -20.72
CA LYS A 960 16.69 17.24 -19.75
C LYS A 960 17.88 16.39 -20.17
N TYR A 961 18.84 16.18 -19.27
CA TYR A 961 19.38 14.85 -18.93
C TYR A 961 19.78 14.82 -17.46
#